data_AF-A0A412X2V2-F1
#
_entry.id   AF-A0A412X2V2-F1
#
_cell.length_a   1.000
_cell.length_b   1.000
_cell.length_c   1.000
_cell.angle_alpha   90.00
_cell.angle_beta   90.00
_cell.angle_gamma   90.00
#
_symmetry.space_group_name_H-M   'P 1'
#
loop_
_entity.id
_entity.type
_entity.pdbx_description
1 polymer ?
#
loop_
_entity_poly.entity_id
_entity_poly.type
_entity_poly.pdbx_seq_one_letter_code
_entity_poly.pdbx_strand_id
1 'polypeptide(L)'
;MTKKTFPVIRIEKGLGKQRSAFIIDYEGREAKVTMFNFQKENSDVRQIHCNIENGRITQDLQTITDTFYNDSDKTYLFKVKQKWDNLKYYELEDLRFSEEVYRLKLPFSDSNEKLEKGQYIECKIKEFHSEKPYFILTDADPSLMDFLPLDSIFNITDNTDFEPWIYSVLKEEFMSEIYKLYNERHGRWLCLFAKEMGHVIYTLLLSNLINKKKMLSILCNGWITTIEHSSFINNMSEKERSTYNMDFSSSIEVCEDFLDALSALQRNENISNIITSLNPQYYQYRIGRKLRFIACAFAMDREQLKKEMPSLFVIFKSMGERNCCTDDIYMPLVVILKMYTTMIIQDTINVLSVPSTETINIKNGILSLCYLVRILYNRNDGQSCVYVSKIFLLLSLYMAGENEKLTLLKNAYNSLLSDYNPLLRYKWEEFENIVKSQLYLFCQEIPTNPSSELAYNHNNATVKFSEEGLVLAPQYYNGDYTKFIIAKALSVRLSGERSLSHFNEDFLEVQNAWRDVITTIFTPIANKKEKSIRHLQEGDEVEIYVTDIIDERTAKCKVLDYDEIEGTISLKKLLFYEKPELCITDFWGKDGSPLLFLAEYHIENDYITFDADKYKNDFLREEIQINDEILCLVISKNKNGLYVCATYNGFFILVNSRGEDLQRFEYITVTVVQSVKDSIYADFEDFSNETFRPQEAYSRYLKSLNRYEYGDEATWKERKEERTQEDLQIAPKNIASRELLLAMTDVLSRLSILEKDLKIRYGNLCICQILTRIAGDCETEEFCSIRLKYIQLLHSFSLNNKLTESDLLDFQSASENRKDRTEIKERMNVLFILSRLGIWRKRNEPDADLINMLTADCSVLEKELSKLVLSSCLLSKYNNSMLQERILDEIGYLLNINIVKHKVFHIGEENQIQEFKTSIVFPPDNRGNEDIEQQSDNIIRSILSMMNAKGGMLYVGVNDDGNVVGIHNDLVYFSENSLYGESKSRDNFLNHFSCLLTDRLGAINAAKFNYYFRDIEDYTIFQVEIPIIHNSNINSIRVGNTIQKINSEKQ
;
A
#
# COMPACT_ATOMS: atom_id res chain seq x y z
N MET A 1 32.53 18.19 36.31
CA MET A 1 31.90 17.56 35.14
C MET A 1 31.43 18.66 34.19
N THR A 2 31.82 18.62 32.92
CA THR A 2 31.38 19.61 31.90
C THR A 2 30.49 18.90 30.89
N LYS A 3 29.22 19.32 30.74
CA LYS A 3 28.26 18.80 29.75
C LYS A 3 28.50 19.46 28.40
N LYS A 4 28.65 18.66 27.34
CA LYS A 4 28.77 19.14 25.96
C LYS A 4 28.09 18.17 24.98
N THR A 5 27.46 18.73 23.96
CA THR A 5 26.89 17.97 22.85
C THR A 5 27.91 17.85 21.72
N PHE A 6 28.08 16.66 21.18
CA PHE A 6 29.03 16.38 20.11
C PHE A 6 28.32 15.81 18.88
N PRO A 7 28.65 16.30 17.66
CA PRO A 7 28.23 15.65 16.44
C PRO A 7 28.98 14.32 16.28
N VAL A 8 28.24 13.29 15.85
CA VAL A 8 28.82 11.99 15.55
C VAL A 8 29.48 12.06 14.18
N ILE A 9 30.80 11.88 14.13
CA ILE A 9 31.57 11.84 12.88
C ILE A 9 31.29 10.54 12.13
N ARG A 10 31.40 9.42 12.85
CA ARG A 10 31.16 8.07 12.34
C ARG A 10 30.93 7.09 13.49
N ILE A 11 30.35 5.94 13.15
CA ILE A 11 30.10 4.85 14.09
C ILE A 11 31.14 3.76 13.87
N GLU A 12 31.80 3.34 14.94
CA GLU A 12 32.70 2.19 14.93
C GLU A 12 31.96 0.98 15.50
N LYS A 13 31.61 0.03 14.63
CA LYS A 13 30.97 -1.24 15.03
C LYS A 13 32.05 -2.19 15.58
N GLY A 14 31.90 -2.60 16.84
CA GLY A 14 32.84 -3.50 17.49
C GLY A 14 32.76 -4.94 16.97
N LEU A 15 33.91 -5.59 16.77
CA LEU A 15 34.03 -7.02 16.41
C LEU A 15 34.43 -7.85 17.66
N GLY A 16 33.71 -8.93 17.93
CA GLY A 16 34.00 -9.83 19.06
C GLY A 16 33.73 -9.18 20.42
N LYS A 17 34.73 -9.11 21.30
CA LYS A 17 34.62 -8.53 22.67
C LYS A 17 34.76 -6.98 22.70
N GLN A 18 34.98 -6.31 21.57
CA GLN A 18 35.08 -4.85 21.51
C GLN A 18 33.69 -4.20 21.44
N ARG A 19 33.48 -3.14 22.23
CA ARG A 19 32.19 -2.42 22.29
C ARG A 19 32.06 -1.44 21.13
N SER A 20 30.85 -1.31 20.60
CA SER A 20 30.55 -0.30 19.57
C SER A 20 30.59 1.10 20.16
N ALA A 21 31.11 2.07 19.42
CA ALA A 21 31.35 3.42 19.90
C ALA A 21 31.00 4.47 18.84
N PHE A 22 30.52 5.62 19.29
CA PHE A 22 30.48 6.85 18.53
C PHE A 22 31.87 7.47 18.49
N ILE A 23 32.29 7.91 17.31
CA ILE A 23 33.50 8.71 17.13
C ILE A 23 33.08 10.17 17.03
N ILE A 24 33.62 10.99 17.94
CA ILE A 24 33.37 12.43 18.02
C ILE A 24 34.67 13.21 17.90
N ASP A 25 34.60 14.48 17.49
CA ASP A 25 35.74 15.40 17.53
C ASP A 25 35.78 16.08 18.89
N TYR A 26 36.87 15.88 19.64
CA TYR A 26 37.15 16.61 20.86
C TYR A 26 38.52 17.27 20.77
N GLU A 27 38.53 18.61 20.67
CA GLU A 27 39.74 19.44 20.59
C GLU A 27 40.69 19.06 19.42
N GLY A 28 40.12 18.68 18.27
CA GLY A 28 40.88 18.33 17.05
C GLY A 28 41.42 16.90 17.06
N ARG A 29 40.91 16.03 17.94
CA ARG A 29 41.25 14.61 18.03
C ARG A 29 39.99 13.76 18.12
N GLU A 30 40.03 12.60 17.46
CA GLU A 30 38.93 11.63 17.53
C GLU A 30 38.87 10.97 18.91
N ALA A 31 37.73 11.10 19.59
CA ALA A 31 37.45 10.45 20.86
C ALA A 31 36.35 9.39 20.70
N LYS A 32 36.52 8.24 21.37
CA LYS A 32 35.56 7.13 21.34
C LYS A 32 34.61 7.23 22.53
N VAL A 33 33.31 7.25 22.26
CA VAL A 33 32.25 7.26 23.28
C VAL A 33 31.39 6.01 23.11
N THR A 34 31.34 5.16 24.13
CA THR A 34 30.64 3.87 24.08
C THR A 34 29.14 4.04 23.84
N MET A 35 28.57 3.24 22.94
CA MET A 35 27.13 3.23 22.62
C MET A 35 26.33 2.37 23.59
N PHE A 36 25.11 2.80 23.94
CA PHE A 36 24.12 1.95 24.60
C PHE A 36 23.43 1.02 23.59
N ASN A 37 22.80 -0.04 24.06
CA ASN A 37 22.18 -1.03 23.17
C ASN A 37 21.10 -0.45 22.27
N PHE A 38 20.22 0.41 22.81
CA PHE A 38 19.17 1.06 22.00
C PHE A 38 19.72 1.92 20.84
N GLN A 39 20.98 2.36 20.94
CA GLN A 39 21.64 3.18 19.91
C GLN A 39 22.28 2.32 18.82
N LYS A 40 22.44 1.00 19.02
CA LYS A 40 23.05 0.09 18.02
C LYS A 40 22.09 -0.24 16.88
N GLU A 41 20.79 -0.17 17.12
CA GLU A 41 19.71 -0.47 16.16
C GLU A 41 19.30 0.75 15.33
N ASN A 42 19.72 1.97 15.71
CA ASN A 42 19.38 3.22 15.03
C ASN A 42 20.61 3.83 14.33
N SER A 43 20.62 3.82 12.99
CA SER A 43 21.74 4.34 12.18
C SER A 43 21.77 5.88 12.04
N ASP A 44 20.73 6.59 12.51
CA ASP A 44 20.54 8.03 12.26
C ASP A 44 20.93 8.94 13.44
N VAL A 45 21.67 8.45 14.43
CA VAL A 45 22.13 9.28 15.57
C VAL A 45 23.20 10.27 15.10
N ARG A 46 22.81 11.53 14.89
CA ARG A 46 23.70 12.61 14.40
C ARG A 46 24.43 13.36 15.51
N GLN A 47 23.91 13.37 16.73
CA GLN A 47 24.49 14.08 17.87
C GLN A 47 24.29 13.30 19.18
N ILE A 48 25.25 13.42 20.10
CA ILE A 48 25.21 12.80 21.43
C ILE A 48 25.60 13.79 22.53
N HIS A 49 24.89 13.73 23.66
CA HIS A 49 25.19 14.53 24.85
C HIS A 49 26.21 13.79 25.71
N CYS A 50 27.29 14.45 26.13
CA CYS A 50 28.39 13.84 26.87
C CYS A 50 28.80 14.66 28.10
N ASN A 51 29.17 13.94 29.16
CA ASN A 51 29.86 14.44 30.34
C ASN A 51 31.37 14.23 30.19
N ILE A 52 32.13 15.29 30.47
CA ILE A 52 33.60 15.29 30.45
C ILE A 52 34.12 15.40 31.86
N GLU A 53 34.88 14.39 32.29
CA GLU A 53 35.48 14.33 33.61
C GLU A 53 36.90 13.76 33.53
N ASN A 54 37.89 14.54 33.98
CA ASN A 54 39.32 14.18 33.98
C ASN A 54 39.84 13.63 32.62
N GLY A 55 39.39 14.22 31.50
CA GLY A 55 39.78 13.81 30.15
C GLY A 55 39.05 12.57 29.61
N ARG A 56 38.15 11.97 30.38
CA ARG A 56 37.27 10.88 29.94
C ARG A 56 35.93 11.43 29.50
N ILE A 57 35.49 11.05 28.30
CA ILE A 57 34.21 11.45 27.72
C ILE A 57 33.24 10.27 27.80
N THR A 58 32.12 10.47 28.46
CA THR A 58 31.04 9.47 28.60
C THR A 58 29.71 10.14 28.29
N GLN A 59 28.74 9.41 27.74
CA GLN A 59 27.42 9.99 27.44
C GLN A 59 26.75 10.53 28.72
N ASP A 60 25.99 11.61 28.59
CA ASP A 60 25.24 12.21 29.71
C ASP A 60 24.09 11.30 30.09
N LEU A 61 24.26 10.62 31.22
CA LEU A 61 23.27 9.69 31.75
C LEU A 61 21.98 10.41 32.13
N GLN A 62 22.01 11.70 32.47
CA GLN A 62 20.82 12.45 32.85
C GLN A 62 19.89 12.64 31.65
N THR A 63 20.41 13.12 30.51
CA THR A 63 19.64 13.26 29.27
C THR A 63 19.00 11.94 28.83
N ILE A 64 19.74 10.84 29.01
CA ILE A 64 19.23 9.49 28.70
C ILE A 64 18.13 9.09 29.68
N THR A 65 18.30 9.36 30.98
CA THR A 65 17.29 9.10 32.01
C THR A 65 15.97 9.82 31.70
N ASP A 66 16.05 11.11 31.42
CA ASP A 66 14.89 11.97 31.15
C ASP A 66 14.17 11.58 29.85
N THR A 67 14.88 10.97 28.91
CA THR A 67 14.27 10.44 27.68
C THR A 67 13.38 9.22 27.97
N PHE A 68 13.75 8.39 28.94
CA PHE A 68 13.14 7.07 29.12
C PHE A 68 12.31 6.90 30.40
N TYR A 69 12.47 7.77 31.39
CA TYR A 69 11.84 7.70 32.72
C TYR A 69 11.29 9.07 33.15
N ASN A 70 10.36 9.63 32.38
CA ASN A 70 9.80 10.98 32.58
C ASN A 70 8.37 11.03 33.15
N ASP A 71 7.74 9.89 33.41
CA ASP A 71 6.33 9.79 33.81
C ASP A 71 6.20 8.95 35.09
N SER A 72 5.89 9.58 36.22
CA SER A 72 5.78 8.90 37.51
C SER A 72 4.56 7.98 37.62
N ASP A 73 3.52 8.19 36.80
CA ASP A 73 2.30 7.38 36.83
C ASP A 73 2.37 6.17 35.90
N LYS A 74 3.38 6.13 35.03
CA LYS A 74 3.67 5.00 34.16
C LYS A 74 4.42 3.89 34.90
N THR A 75 3.99 2.66 34.65
CA THR A 75 4.70 1.47 35.13
C THR A 75 5.84 1.13 34.16
N TYR A 76 7.02 0.87 34.70
CA TYR A 76 8.25 0.54 33.97
C TYR A 76 8.73 -0.86 34.36
N LEU A 77 9.16 -1.64 33.37
CA LEU A 77 9.67 -2.99 33.58
C LEU A 77 11.20 -2.99 33.75
N PHE A 78 11.69 -3.66 34.80
CA PHE A 78 13.12 -3.81 35.09
C PHE A 78 13.49 -5.24 35.39
N LYS A 79 14.76 -5.62 35.20
CA LYS A 79 15.33 -6.90 35.64
C LYS A 79 16.19 -6.71 36.90
N VAL A 80 16.06 -7.57 37.90
CA VAL A 80 16.88 -7.51 39.12
C VAL A 80 18.28 -8.04 38.79
N LYS A 81 19.27 -7.15 38.74
CA LYS A 81 20.66 -7.48 38.39
C LYS A 81 21.43 -8.08 39.56
N GLN A 82 21.26 -7.51 40.75
CA GLN A 82 21.98 -7.94 41.96
C GLN A 82 21.30 -7.43 43.23
N LYS A 83 21.31 -8.25 44.30
CA LYS A 83 20.87 -7.87 45.64
C LYS A 83 22.04 -7.32 46.46
N TRP A 84 21.88 -6.18 47.11
CA TRP A 84 22.88 -5.56 47.98
C TRP A 84 22.40 -5.51 49.43
N ASP A 85 22.51 -6.63 50.15
CA ASP A 85 21.98 -6.78 51.52
C ASP A 85 22.50 -5.73 52.51
N ASN A 86 23.80 -5.42 52.46
CA ASN A 86 24.43 -4.45 53.37
C ASN A 86 23.93 -3.00 53.17
N LEU A 87 23.46 -2.67 51.96
CA LEU A 87 23.00 -1.32 51.59
C LEU A 87 21.47 -1.24 51.42
N LYS A 88 20.76 -2.35 51.66
CA LYS A 88 19.30 -2.49 51.59
C LYS A 88 18.66 -1.98 50.29
N TYR A 89 19.22 -2.36 49.13
CA TYR A 89 18.59 -2.12 47.83
C TYR A 89 18.89 -3.22 46.81
N TYR A 90 18.04 -3.32 45.78
CA TYR A 90 18.23 -4.11 44.57
C TYR A 90 18.79 -3.24 43.45
N GLU A 91 19.85 -3.69 42.79
CA GLU A 91 20.32 -3.06 41.54
C GLU A 91 19.46 -3.59 40.40
N LEU A 92 18.89 -2.67 39.63
CA LEU A 92 18.02 -2.94 38.49
C LEU A 92 18.80 -2.78 37.18
N GLU A 93 18.50 -3.65 36.24
CA GLU A 93 18.96 -3.64 34.85
C GLU A 93 17.76 -3.36 33.95
N ASP A 94 17.91 -2.37 33.08
CA ASP A 94 17.00 -2.16 31.96
C ASP A 94 17.73 -2.54 30.67
N LEU A 95 17.08 -3.41 29.88
CA LEU A 95 17.63 -4.03 28.68
C LEU A 95 18.02 -3.02 27.60
N ARG A 96 17.42 -1.83 27.59
CA ARG A 96 17.77 -0.72 26.69
C ARG A 96 19.20 -0.23 26.96
N PHE A 97 19.67 -0.34 28.21
CA PHE A 97 20.96 0.19 28.65
C PHE A 97 22.02 -0.89 28.86
N SER A 98 21.67 -2.05 29.45
CA SER A 98 22.43 -3.31 29.73
C SER A 98 23.99 -3.31 29.90
N GLU A 99 24.65 -2.16 29.94
CA GLU A 99 26.08 -2.00 30.17
C GLU A 99 26.35 -1.50 31.61
N GLU A 100 27.50 -1.84 32.19
CA GLU A 100 27.89 -1.63 33.60
C GLU A 100 27.85 -0.18 34.10
N VAL A 101 27.57 0.79 33.22
CA VAL A 101 27.68 2.23 33.46
C VAL A 101 26.39 2.83 34.03
N TYR A 102 25.21 2.27 33.74
CA TYR A 102 23.93 2.80 34.19
C TYR A 102 23.29 1.89 35.26
N ARG A 103 23.33 2.33 36.52
CA ARG A 103 22.89 1.54 37.68
C ARG A 103 21.62 2.15 38.29
N LEU A 104 20.50 1.46 38.10
CA LEU A 104 19.21 1.80 38.70
C LEU A 104 19.02 1.06 40.02
N LYS A 105 18.23 1.62 40.95
CA LYS A 105 18.09 1.07 42.31
C LYS A 105 16.63 1.01 42.76
N LEU A 106 16.29 -0.09 43.44
CA LEU A 106 15.03 -0.29 44.16
C LEU A 106 15.31 -0.55 45.64
N PRO A 107 14.93 0.34 46.57
CA PRO A 107 15.11 0.12 48.01
C PRO A 107 14.27 -1.06 48.55
N PHE A 108 14.75 -1.70 49.61
CA PHE A 108 14.00 -2.77 50.28
C PHE A 108 12.74 -2.21 50.98
N SER A 109 11.68 -3.00 50.99
CA SER A 109 10.39 -2.75 51.64
C SER A 109 9.72 -4.07 52.00
N ASP A 110 8.73 -4.03 52.89
CA ASP A 110 8.03 -5.23 53.37
C ASP A 110 7.38 -6.05 52.24
N SER A 111 7.08 -5.42 51.10
CA SER A 111 6.50 -6.04 49.90
C SER A 111 7.54 -6.62 48.92
N ASN A 112 8.84 -6.40 49.10
CA ASN A 112 9.88 -6.81 48.14
C ASN A 112 11.10 -7.52 48.74
N GLU A 113 11.07 -7.94 50.02
CA GLU A 113 12.21 -8.59 50.70
C GLU A 113 12.70 -9.90 50.04
N LYS A 114 11.86 -10.52 49.21
CA LYS A 114 12.10 -11.84 48.60
C LYS A 114 12.56 -11.79 47.13
N LEU A 115 12.82 -10.62 46.55
CA LEU A 115 13.28 -10.57 45.16
C LEU A 115 14.66 -11.24 45.00
N GLU A 116 14.81 -12.02 43.92
CA GLU A 116 16.02 -12.75 43.55
C GLU A 116 16.70 -12.15 42.31
N LYS A 117 17.98 -12.47 42.12
CA LYS A 117 18.73 -12.05 40.94
C LYS A 117 18.16 -12.71 39.67
N GLY A 118 17.86 -11.89 38.67
CA GLY A 118 17.35 -12.31 37.35
C GLY A 118 15.86 -12.02 37.13
N GLN A 119 15.12 -11.69 38.19
CA GLN A 119 13.67 -11.50 38.17
C GLN A 119 13.25 -10.22 37.43
N TYR A 120 12.21 -10.25 36.59
CA TYR A 120 11.61 -9.03 36.07
C TYR A 120 10.59 -8.47 37.05
N ILE A 121 10.48 -7.14 37.12
CA ILE A 121 9.64 -6.45 38.08
C ILE A 121 9.03 -5.21 37.44
N GLU A 122 7.76 -4.97 37.72
CA GLU A 122 7.08 -3.74 37.36
C GLU A 122 7.22 -2.71 38.49
N CYS A 123 7.70 -1.52 38.14
CA CYS A 123 7.96 -0.45 39.08
C CYS A 123 7.42 0.89 38.58
N LYS A 124 6.98 1.73 39.52
CA LYS A 124 6.73 3.16 39.29
C LYS A 124 7.86 3.99 39.87
N ILE A 125 8.03 5.19 39.34
CA ILE A 125 8.98 6.15 39.91
C ILE A 125 8.35 6.69 41.18
N LYS A 126 9.05 6.50 42.31
CA LYS A 126 8.64 7.05 43.59
C LYS A 126 9.17 8.47 43.78
N GLU A 127 10.45 8.66 43.50
CA GLU A 127 11.17 9.92 43.71
C GLU A 127 12.46 9.93 42.89
N PHE A 128 13.07 11.11 42.69
CA PHE A 128 14.40 11.23 42.10
C PHE A 128 15.41 11.63 43.18
N HIS A 129 16.55 10.95 43.26
CA HIS A 129 17.65 11.34 44.14
C HIS A 129 18.94 11.49 43.33
N SER A 130 19.56 12.67 43.43
CA SER A 130 20.81 12.99 42.72
C SER A 130 20.73 12.63 41.24
N GLU A 131 19.68 13.10 40.55
CA GLU A 131 19.54 12.91 39.10
C GLU A 131 19.39 11.42 38.69
N LYS A 132 18.84 10.58 39.58
CA LYS A 132 18.50 9.18 39.28
C LYS A 132 17.12 8.79 39.82
N PRO A 133 16.30 8.06 39.05
CA PRO A 133 14.99 7.62 39.50
C PRO A 133 15.14 6.52 40.55
N TYR A 134 14.39 6.67 41.64
CA TYR A 134 14.15 5.66 42.65
C TYR A 134 12.78 5.06 42.43
N PHE A 135 12.73 3.74 42.47
CA PHE A 135 11.56 2.99 42.07
C PHE A 135 10.78 2.46 43.29
N ILE A 136 9.47 2.30 43.12
CA ILE A 136 8.59 1.52 44.00
C ILE A 136 7.96 0.40 43.19
N LEU A 137 7.86 -0.77 43.79
CA LEU A 137 7.25 -1.94 43.17
C LEU A 137 5.73 -1.71 43.04
N THR A 138 5.17 -1.84 41.84
CA THR A 138 3.72 -1.74 41.61
C THR A 138 2.99 -3.06 41.76
N ASP A 139 3.70 -4.16 41.51
CA ASP A 139 3.14 -5.49 41.60
C ASP A 139 3.33 -6.06 43.01
N ALA A 140 2.27 -6.57 43.62
CA ALA A 140 2.38 -7.32 44.87
C ALA A 140 3.12 -8.66 44.66
N ASP A 141 3.15 -9.16 43.42
CA ASP A 141 3.91 -10.32 42.93
C ASP A 141 4.50 -9.96 41.55
N PRO A 142 5.75 -9.49 41.45
CA PRO A 142 6.30 -9.04 40.18
C PRO A 142 6.50 -10.17 39.16
N SER A 143 6.28 -9.84 37.89
CA SER A 143 6.37 -10.79 36.77
C SER A 143 7.79 -11.33 36.57
N LEU A 144 8.00 -12.58 36.93
CA LEU A 144 9.30 -13.23 36.87
C LEU A 144 9.63 -13.78 35.46
N MET A 145 8.86 -13.43 34.43
CA MET A 145 8.95 -14.02 33.10
C MET A 145 10.19 -13.59 32.33
N ASP A 146 11.05 -14.54 31.94
CA ASP A 146 12.20 -14.25 31.09
C ASP A 146 11.77 -13.82 29.68
N PHE A 147 12.41 -12.79 29.14
CA PHE A 147 12.35 -12.52 27.70
C PHE A 147 13.20 -13.54 26.94
N LEU A 148 12.57 -14.28 26.04
CA LEU A 148 13.24 -15.13 25.06
C LEU A 148 13.08 -14.48 23.67
N PRO A 149 14.13 -14.24 22.88
CA PRO A 149 14.00 -13.82 21.49
C PRO A 149 13.57 -14.99 20.57
N LEU A 150 12.96 -14.69 19.42
CA LEU A 150 12.53 -15.70 18.43
C LEU A 150 13.66 -16.67 18.03
N ASP A 151 14.88 -16.15 17.85
CA ASP A 151 16.05 -16.95 17.48
C ASP A 151 16.37 -18.04 18.50
N SER A 152 16.14 -17.76 19.79
CA SER A 152 16.37 -18.72 20.88
C SER A 152 15.29 -19.79 20.98
N ILE A 153 14.07 -19.49 20.55
CA ILE A 153 12.91 -20.38 20.60
C ILE A 153 12.94 -21.34 19.41
N PHE A 154 13.24 -20.81 18.23
CA PHE A 154 13.10 -21.54 16.96
C PHE A 154 14.44 -21.96 16.33
N ASN A 155 15.58 -21.67 16.97
CA ASN A 155 16.92 -21.97 16.45
C ASN A 155 17.11 -21.50 15.00
N ILE A 156 16.93 -20.19 14.79
CA ILE A 156 17.02 -19.55 13.47
C ILE A 156 18.50 -19.46 13.07
N THR A 157 19.09 -20.55 12.57
CA THR A 157 20.49 -20.54 12.11
C THR A 157 20.66 -20.82 10.62
N ASP A 158 19.70 -21.47 9.95
CA ASP A 158 19.90 -22.00 8.58
C ASP A 158 18.63 -22.07 7.71
N ASN A 159 17.63 -21.20 7.92
CA ASN A 159 16.40 -21.23 7.10
C ASN A 159 16.04 -19.85 6.53
N THR A 160 16.32 -19.67 5.23
CA THR A 160 16.08 -18.43 4.48
C THR A 160 14.62 -18.00 4.45
N ASP A 161 13.67 -18.94 4.59
CA ASP A 161 12.24 -18.66 4.42
C ASP A 161 11.53 -18.46 5.78
N PHE A 162 12.03 -19.10 6.85
CA PHE A 162 11.36 -19.10 8.15
C PHE A 162 11.48 -17.76 8.88
N GLU A 163 12.68 -17.19 8.92
CA GLU A 163 12.93 -15.93 9.63
C GLU A 163 12.12 -14.77 9.04
N PRO A 164 12.16 -14.49 7.72
CA PRO A 164 11.37 -13.39 7.16
C PRO A 164 9.87 -13.58 7.38
N TRP A 165 9.40 -14.83 7.31
CA TRP A 165 8.00 -15.17 7.52
C TRP A 165 7.54 -14.95 8.96
N ILE A 166 8.25 -15.44 9.98
CA ILE A 166 7.80 -15.27 11.37
C ILE A 166 7.82 -13.79 11.78
N TYR A 167 8.79 -13.01 11.29
CA TYR A 167 8.81 -11.57 11.48
C TYR A 167 7.71 -10.84 10.71
N SER A 168 7.28 -11.34 9.54
CA SER A 168 6.11 -10.78 8.86
C SER A 168 4.83 -11.06 9.64
N VAL A 169 4.68 -12.25 10.22
CA VAL A 169 3.53 -12.61 11.06
C VAL A 169 3.42 -11.70 12.29
N LEU A 170 4.54 -11.38 12.95
CA LEU A 170 4.53 -10.42 14.07
C LEU A 170 4.02 -9.03 13.67
N LYS A 171 4.13 -8.63 12.40
CA LYS A 171 3.65 -7.31 11.92
C LYS A 171 2.17 -7.32 11.51
N GLU A 172 1.51 -8.47 11.57
CA GLU A 172 0.08 -8.58 11.26
C GLU A 172 -0.78 -7.87 12.32
N GLU A 173 -1.96 -7.40 11.93
CA GLU A 173 -2.85 -6.61 12.78
C GLU A 173 -3.24 -7.33 14.09
N PHE A 174 -3.55 -8.62 13.98
CA PHE A 174 -3.90 -9.48 15.13
C PHE A 174 -2.72 -9.71 16.10
N MET A 175 -1.48 -9.40 15.67
CA MET A 175 -0.25 -9.51 16.44
C MET A 175 0.23 -8.17 17.01
N SER A 176 -0.49 -7.06 16.78
CA SER A 176 -0.04 -5.71 17.14
C SER A 176 0.39 -5.54 18.60
N GLU A 177 -0.37 -6.07 19.56
CA GLU A 177 -0.02 -6.05 20.99
C GLU A 177 1.22 -6.92 21.29
N ILE A 178 1.29 -8.11 20.68
CA ILE A 178 2.43 -9.04 20.82
C ILE A 178 3.70 -8.41 20.27
N TYR A 179 3.61 -7.75 19.11
CA TYR A 179 4.74 -7.08 18.46
C TYR A 179 5.28 -5.93 19.30
N LYS A 180 4.38 -5.15 19.92
CA LYS A 180 4.77 -4.10 20.86
C LYS A 180 5.56 -4.68 22.03
N LEU A 181 5.03 -5.73 22.69
CA LEU A 181 5.71 -6.38 23.82
C LEU A 181 7.03 -7.06 23.43
N TYR A 182 7.10 -7.63 22.22
CA TYR A 182 8.32 -8.23 21.67
C TYR A 182 9.41 -7.18 21.48
N ASN A 183 9.08 -6.02 20.88
CA ASN A 183 10.01 -4.91 20.69
C ASN A 183 10.45 -4.28 22.03
N GLU A 184 9.54 -4.24 23.02
CA GLU A 184 9.83 -3.81 24.39
C GLU A 184 10.63 -4.85 25.21
N ARG A 185 10.94 -6.03 24.62
CA ARG A 185 11.63 -7.16 25.25
C ARG A 185 10.96 -7.66 26.54
N HIS A 186 9.63 -7.75 26.52
CA HIS A 186 8.80 -8.11 27.68
C HIS A 186 8.36 -9.58 27.65
N GLY A 187 8.75 -10.43 28.62
CA GLY A 187 8.50 -11.89 28.64
C GLY A 187 7.02 -12.33 28.44
N ARG A 188 6.05 -11.53 28.90
CA ARG A 188 4.61 -11.71 28.63
C ARG A 188 4.23 -11.89 27.15
N TRP A 189 5.06 -11.42 26.21
CA TRP A 189 4.81 -11.62 24.77
C TRP A 189 4.64 -13.11 24.43
N LEU A 190 5.40 -14.01 25.09
CA LEU A 190 5.27 -15.47 24.92
C LEU A 190 3.91 -15.99 25.35
N CYS A 191 3.34 -15.46 26.43
CA CYS A 191 2.05 -15.87 26.94
C CYS A 191 0.91 -15.47 26.00
N LEU A 192 0.99 -14.28 25.41
CA LEU A 192 0.02 -13.85 24.39
C LEU A 192 0.24 -14.58 23.06
N PHE A 193 1.48 -14.84 22.69
CA PHE A 193 1.81 -15.66 21.52
C PHE A 193 1.28 -17.08 21.64
N ALA A 194 1.26 -17.67 22.85
CA ALA A 194 0.66 -18.98 23.10
C ALA A 194 -0.81 -19.06 22.69
N LYS A 195 -1.59 -18.00 23.01
CA LYS A 195 -3.01 -17.90 22.64
C LYS A 195 -3.20 -17.87 21.13
N GLU A 196 -2.30 -17.17 20.44
CA GLU A 196 -2.36 -17.00 18.99
C GLU A 196 -1.65 -18.09 18.19
N MET A 197 -1.07 -19.10 18.85
CA MET A 197 -0.26 -20.14 18.21
C MET A 197 -1.01 -20.86 17.07
N GLY A 198 -2.30 -21.12 17.26
CA GLY A 198 -3.16 -21.68 16.21
C GLY A 198 -3.23 -20.76 14.98
N HIS A 199 -3.51 -19.47 15.19
CA HIS A 199 -3.54 -18.47 14.12
C HIS A 199 -2.19 -18.38 13.39
N VAL A 200 -1.07 -18.37 14.12
CA VAL A 200 0.28 -18.38 13.54
C VAL A 200 0.48 -19.59 12.62
N ILE A 201 0.15 -20.80 13.08
CA ILE A 201 0.25 -22.01 12.25
C ILE A 201 -0.63 -21.88 11.00
N TYR A 202 -1.84 -21.37 11.13
CA TYR A 202 -2.74 -21.19 9.99
C TYR A 202 -2.23 -20.18 8.96
N THR A 203 -1.53 -19.12 9.37
CA THR A 203 -0.85 -18.21 8.42
C THR A 203 0.20 -18.97 7.59
N LEU A 204 0.94 -19.91 8.20
CA LEU A 204 1.90 -20.75 7.48
C LEU A 204 1.20 -21.66 6.47
N LEU A 205 0.10 -22.31 6.87
CA LEU A 205 -0.64 -23.23 5.98
C LEU A 205 -1.19 -22.50 4.76
N LEU A 206 -1.68 -21.27 4.94
CA LEU A 206 -2.23 -20.42 3.87
C LEU A 206 -1.18 -19.75 2.98
N SER A 207 0.09 -19.71 3.40
CA SER A 207 1.17 -19.09 2.62
C SER A 207 1.49 -19.84 1.32
N ASN A 208 2.19 -19.20 0.38
CA ASN A 208 2.72 -19.85 -0.85
C ASN A 208 4.14 -20.43 -0.65
N LEU A 209 4.62 -20.53 0.60
CA LEU A 209 5.98 -20.99 0.89
C LEU A 209 6.16 -22.47 0.50
N ILE A 210 7.34 -22.83 -0.03
CA ILE A 210 7.61 -24.17 -0.55
C ILE A 210 7.90 -25.16 0.61
N ASN A 211 8.67 -24.72 1.61
CA ASN A 211 9.19 -25.58 2.68
C ASN A 211 8.26 -25.70 3.90
N LYS A 212 6.93 -25.64 3.72
CA LYS A 212 5.95 -25.59 4.83
C LYS A 212 6.15 -26.72 5.85
N LYS A 213 6.44 -27.93 5.40
CA LYS A 213 6.69 -29.08 6.28
C LYS A 213 7.85 -28.83 7.24
N LYS A 214 8.97 -28.32 6.74
CA LYS A 214 10.17 -27.99 7.56
C LYS A 214 9.85 -26.84 8.50
N MET A 215 9.19 -25.79 7.99
CA MET A 215 8.83 -24.61 8.78
C MET A 215 7.86 -24.94 9.92
N LEU A 216 6.83 -25.75 9.64
CA LEU A 216 5.86 -26.20 10.65
C LEU A 216 6.53 -27.05 11.72
N SER A 217 7.47 -27.93 11.32
CA SER A 217 8.26 -28.70 12.28
C SER A 217 9.16 -27.81 13.15
N ILE A 218 9.81 -26.79 12.58
CA ILE A 218 10.63 -25.82 13.35
C ILE A 218 9.75 -25.07 14.36
N LEU A 219 8.61 -24.55 13.90
CA LEU A 219 7.66 -23.81 14.70
C LEU A 219 7.13 -24.64 15.88
N CYS A 220 6.57 -25.83 15.61
CA CYS A 220 6.00 -26.68 16.65
C CYS A 220 7.06 -27.23 17.60
N ASN A 221 8.18 -27.76 17.09
CA ASN A 221 9.22 -28.33 17.96
C ASN A 221 9.90 -27.26 18.81
N GLY A 222 10.19 -26.07 18.23
CA GLY A 222 10.78 -24.97 18.97
C GLY A 222 9.85 -24.46 20.06
N TRP A 223 8.55 -24.37 19.77
CA TRP A 223 7.53 -23.98 20.75
C TRP A 223 7.40 -24.99 21.89
N ILE A 224 7.22 -26.28 21.59
CA ILE A 224 7.12 -27.35 22.59
C ILE A 224 8.38 -27.40 23.46
N THR A 225 9.57 -27.38 22.85
CA THR A 225 10.85 -27.38 23.58
C THR A 225 10.95 -26.17 24.51
N THR A 226 10.48 -25.00 24.06
CA THR A 226 10.49 -23.79 24.87
C THR A 226 9.55 -23.90 26.08
N ILE A 227 8.34 -24.43 25.92
CA ILE A 227 7.40 -24.54 27.04
C ILE A 227 7.79 -25.69 27.98
N GLU A 228 8.10 -26.87 27.47
CA GLU A 228 8.32 -28.08 28.27
C GLU A 228 9.74 -28.22 28.84
N HIS A 229 10.75 -27.67 28.16
CA HIS A 229 12.16 -27.94 28.47
C HIS A 229 12.96 -26.69 28.84
N SER A 230 12.38 -25.49 28.73
CA SER A 230 13.04 -24.28 29.21
C SER A 230 12.71 -23.97 30.67
N SER A 231 13.54 -23.15 31.31
CA SER A 231 13.29 -22.61 32.65
C SER A 231 12.21 -21.53 32.69
N PHE A 232 11.59 -21.18 31.56
CA PHE A 232 10.63 -20.07 31.46
C PHE A 232 9.44 -20.23 32.43
N ILE A 233 8.81 -21.41 32.46
CA ILE A 233 7.68 -21.68 33.37
C ILE A 233 8.13 -21.68 34.84
N ASN A 234 9.34 -22.19 35.12
CA ASN A 234 9.88 -22.24 36.49
C ASN A 234 10.03 -20.84 37.08
N ASN A 235 10.27 -19.84 36.23
CA ASN A 235 10.43 -18.49 36.69
C ASN A 235 9.07 -17.84 36.99
N MET A 236 7.96 -18.18 36.33
CA MET A 236 6.63 -17.59 36.60
C MET A 236 6.12 -17.73 38.06
N SER A 237 5.40 -16.72 38.54
CA SER A 237 4.64 -16.76 39.81
C SER A 237 3.45 -17.73 39.75
N GLU A 238 2.91 -18.15 40.90
CA GLU A 238 1.75 -19.05 40.96
C GLU A 238 0.50 -18.47 40.28
N LYS A 239 0.28 -17.15 40.43
CA LYS A 239 -0.83 -16.43 39.80
C LYS A 239 -0.69 -16.41 38.28
N GLU A 240 0.52 -16.13 37.77
CA GLU A 240 0.79 -16.14 36.33
C GLU A 240 0.65 -17.53 35.73
N ARG A 241 1.18 -18.56 36.39
CA ARG A 241 0.99 -19.96 35.98
C ARG A 241 -0.48 -20.30 35.91
N SER A 242 -1.27 -19.99 36.95
CA SER A 242 -2.71 -20.26 36.95
C SER A 242 -3.45 -19.55 35.81
N THR A 243 -2.97 -18.38 35.37
CA THR A 243 -3.60 -17.57 34.33
C THR A 243 -3.33 -18.13 32.93
N TYR A 244 -2.09 -18.52 32.64
CA TYR A 244 -1.66 -18.89 31.28
C TYR A 244 -1.48 -20.40 31.04
N ASN A 245 -1.54 -21.24 32.07
CA ASN A 245 -1.31 -22.69 31.92
C ASN A 245 -2.29 -23.35 30.93
N MET A 246 -3.54 -22.86 30.87
CA MET A 246 -4.51 -23.35 29.89
C MET A 246 -4.09 -22.99 28.47
N ASP A 247 -3.63 -21.75 28.24
CA ASP A 247 -3.16 -21.29 26.92
C ASP A 247 -1.92 -22.06 26.47
N PHE A 248 -0.95 -22.29 27.37
CA PHE A 248 0.23 -23.10 27.05
C PHE A 248 -0.14 -24.55 26.72
N SER A 249 -0.99 -25.18 27.54
CA SER A 249 -1.45 -26.54 27.31
C SER A 249 -2.18 -26.67 25.96
N SER A 250 -3.09 -25.74 25.66
CA SER A 250 -3.80 -25.71 24.38
C SER A 250 -2.86 -25.47 23.20
N SER A 251 -1.86 -24.58 23.34
CA SER A 251 -0.88 -24.32 22.29
C SER A 251 0.00 -25.54 21.99
N ILE A 252 0.41 -26.30 23.02
CA ILE A 252 1.15 -27.56 22.87
C ILE A 252 0.28 -28.59 22.18
N GLU A 253 -0.96 -28.80 22.62
CA GLU A 253 -1.87 -29.79 22.00
C GLU A 253 -2.07 -29.49 20.51
N VAL A 254 -2.22 -28.21 20.14
CA VAL A 254 -2.30 -27.81 18.73
C VAL A 254 -1.00 -28.13 17.99
N CYS A 255 0.17 -27.86 18.57
CA CYS A 255 1.46 -28.18 17.96
C CYS A 255 1.66 -29.69 17.76
N GLU A 256 1.34 -30.49 18.77
CA GLU A 256 1.38 -31.95 18.72
C GLU A 256 0.46 -32.50 17.64
N ASP A 257 -0.78 -32.00 17.54
CA ASP A 257 -1.72 -32.40 16.50
C ASP A 257 -1.14 -32.21 15.08
N PHE A 258 -0.41 -31.11 14.85
CA PHE A 258 0.24 -30.84 13.56
C PHE A 258 1.48 -31.72 13.33
N LEU A 259 2.30 -31.97 14.36
CA LEU A 259 3.44 -32.89 14.26
C LEU A 259 3.00 -34.34 14.02
N ASP A 260 1.92 -34.77 14.68
CA ASP A 260 1.27 -36.05 14.45
C ASP A 260 0.76 -36.15 13.02
N ALA A 261 0.11 -35.09 12.52
CA ALA A 261 -0.34 -35.03 11.13
C ALA A 261 0.83 -35.16 10.14
N LEU A 262 1.93 -34.43 10.35
CA LEU A 262 3.14 -34.55 9.52
C LEU A 262 3.73 -35.96 9.55
N SER A 263 3.68 -36.64 10.70
CA SER A 263 4.19 -37.99 10.88
C SER A 263 3.31 -39.03 10.18
N ALA A 264 1.99 -38.88 10.26
CA ALA A 264 1.03 -39.76 9.59
C ALA A 264 1.02 -39.56 8.06
N LEU A 265 1.22 -38.33 7.56
CA LEU A 265 1.41 -38.07 6.14
C LEU A 265 2.68 -38.76 5.59
N GLN A 266 3.76 -38.84 6.37
CA GLN A 266 4.94 -39.63 5.99
C GLN A 266 4.67 -41.14 5.90
N ARG A 267 3.71 -41.64 6.67
CA ARG A 267 3.27 -43.04 6.65
C ARG A 267 2.23 -43.32 5.56
N ASN A 268 1.89 -42.33 4.73
CA ASN A 268 0.82 -42.39 3.73
C ASN A 268 -0.54 -42.81 4.32
N GLU A 269 -0.87 -42.33 5.53
CA GLU A 269 -2.20 -42.56 6.10
C GLU A 269 -3.29 -42.01 5.17
N ASN A 270 -4.37 -42.78 5.02
CA ASN A 270 -5.43 -42.45 4.08
C ASN A 270 -6.36 -41.36 4.64
N ILE A 271 -6.23 -40.15 4.12
CA ILE A 271 -7.06 -38.99 4.46
C ILE A 271 -8.55 -39.28 4.28
N SER A 272 -8.95 -40.08 3.28
CA SER A 272 -10.35 -40.43 3.05
C SER A 272 -10.96 -41.20 4.24
N ASN A 273 -10.16 -42.00 4.96
CA ASN A 273 -10.62 -42.69 6.18
C ASN A 273 -10.90 -41.70 7.32
N ILE A 274 -10.09 -40.64 7.43
CA ILE A 274 -10.29 -39.59 8.44
C ILE A 274 -11.53 -38.78 8.10
N ILE A 275 -11.72 -38.42 6.83
CA ILE A 275 -12.91 -37.68 6.35
C ILE A 275 -14.19 -38.49 6.59
N THR A 276 -14.21 -39.78 6.23
CA THR A 276 -15.37 -40.65 6.50
C THR A 276 -15.69 -40.76 7.99
N SER A 277 -14.67 -40.71 8.86
CA SER A 277 -14.86 -40.70 10.33
C SER A 277 -15.44 -39.40 10.89
N LEU A 278 -15.57 -38.35 10.07
CA LEU A 278 -16.24 -37.09 10.43
C LEU A 278 -17.76 -37.13 10.17
N ASN A 279 -18.32 -38.25 9.73
CA ASN A 279 -19.75 -38.36 9.49
C ASN A 279 -20.54 -38.05 10.79
N PRO A 280 -21.43 -37.02 10.79
CA PRO A 280 -22.15 -36.59 11.98
C PRO A 280 -23.21 -37.59 12.47
N GLN A 281 -23.48 -38.66 11.71
CA GLN A 281 -24.30 -39.78 12.19
C GLN A 281 -23.61 -40.60 13.29
N TYR A 282 -22.30 -40.42 13.50
CA TYR A 282 -21.53 -41.07 14.55
C TYR A 282 -20.99 -40.07 15.56
N TYR A 283 -20.59 -40.56 16.74
CA TYR A 283 -19.93 -39.72 17.75
C TYR A 283 -18.58 -39.21 17.22
N GLN A 284 -18.45 -37.88 17.11
CA GLN A 284 -17.29 -37.23 16.53
C GLN A 284 -16.20 -36.98 17.60
N TYR A 285 -15.45 -38.03 17.95
CA TYR A 285 -14.31 -37.92 18.86
C TYR A 285 -13.22 -37.00 18.29
N ARG A 286 -12.81 -35.98 19.08
CA ARG A 286 -11.75 -34.99 18.77
C ARG A 286 -11.82 -34.45 17.34
N ILE A 287 -12.98 -33.91 16.97
CA ILE A 287 -13.22 -33.35 15.62
C ILE A 287 -12.22 -32.24 15.24
N GLY A 288 -11.89 -31.33 16.17
CA GLY A 288 -10.91 -30.27 15.94
C GLY A 288 -9.55 -30.80 15.49
N ARG A 289 -9.02 -31.82 16.17
CA ARG A 289 -7.78 -32.53 15.80
C ARG A 289 -7.85 -33.12 14.39
N LYS A 290 -8.94 -33.81 14.06
CA LYS A 290 -9.13 -34.41 12.72
C LYS A 290 -9.18 -33.34 11.62
N LEU A 291 -9.82 -32.20 11.89
CA LEU A 291 -9.86 -31.09 10.93
C LEU A 291 -8.50 -30.39 10.81
N ARG A 292 -7.74 -30.23 11.90
CA ARG A 292 -6.34 -29.75 11.86
C ARG A 292 -5.46 -30.68 11.02
N PHE A 293 -5.63 -32.00 11.17
CA PHE A 293 -4.96 -32.98 10.32
C PHE A 293 -5.29 -32.77 8.84
N ILE A 294 -6.58 -32.64 8.51
CA ILE A 294 -7.02 -32.42 7.12
C ILE A 294 -6.48 -31.11 6.57
N ALA A 295 -6.51 -30.02 7.36
CA ALA A 295 -5.93 -28.74 6.97
C ALA A 295 -4.42 -28.86 6.71
N CYS A 296 -3.68 -29.56 7.57
CA CYS A 296 -2.26 -29.84 7.35
C CYS A 296 -2.03 -30.64 6.06
N ALA A 297 -2.81 -31.71 5.85
CA ALA A 297 -2.69 -32.57 4.68
C ALA A 297 -2.91 -31.79 3.38
N PHE A 298 -3.97 -30.98 3.30
CA PHE A 298 -4.29 -30.16 2.15
C PHE A 298 -3.29 -29.04 1.89
N ALA A 299 -2.67 -28.48 2.94
CA ALA A 299 -1.61 -27.50 2.79
C ALA A 299 -0.33 -28.07 2.15
N MET A 300 -0.12 -29.39 2.25
CA MET A 300 1.02 -30.10 1.65
C MET A 300 0.71 -30.69 0.27
N ASP A 301 -0.55 -31.05 0.01
CA ASP A 301 -0.97 -31.69 -1.24
C ASP A 301 -2.25 -31.05 -1.82
N ARG A 302 -2.04 -30.27 -2.88
CA ARG A 302 -3.08 -29.56 -3.62
C ARG A 302 -4.02 -30.50 -4.38
N GLU A 303 -3.50 -31.60 -4.94
CA GLU A 303 -4.31 -32.56 -5.70
C GLU A 303 -5.26 -33.30 -4.77
N GLN A 304 -4.76 -33.68 -3.60
CA GLN A 304 -5.56 -34.32 -2.57
C GLN A 304 -6.66 -33.39 -2.03
N LEU A 305 -6.37 -32.10 -1.87
CA LEU A 305 -7.38 -31.08 -1.56
C LEU A 305 -8.48 -31.04 -2.63
N LYS A 306 -8.12 -30.96 -3.92
CA LYS A 306 -9.09 -30.91 -5.04
C LYS A 306 -9.98 -32.16 -5.07
N LYS A 307 -9.40 -33.32 -4.81
CA LYS A 307 -10.06 -34.63 -4.83
C LYS A 307 -11.05 -34.84 -3.67
N GLU A 308 -10.68 -34.49 -2.45
CA GLU A 308 -11.44 -34.85 -1.25
C GLU A 308 -12.46 -33.78 -0.81
N MET A 309 -12.34 -32.54 -1.30
CA MET A 309 -13.24 -31.44 -0.94
C MET A 309 -14.74 -31.73 -1.17
N PRO A 310 -15.17 -32.38 -2.28
CA PRO A 310 -16.57 -32.73 -2.47
C PRO A 310 -17.16 -33.59 -1.34
N SER A 311 -16.36 -34.52 -0.79
CA SER A 311 -16.76 -35.35 0.35
C SER A 311 -16.94 -34.51 1.62
N LEU A 312 -16.09 -33.50 1.82
CA LEU A 312 -16.20 -32.58 2.95
C LEU A 312 -17.45 -31.69 2.87
N PHE A 313 -17.89 -31.26 1.68
CA PHE A 313 -19.15 -30.50 1.56
C PHE A 313 -20.37 -31.28 2.06
N VAL A 314 -20.41 -32.60 1.83
CA VAL A 314 -21.47 -33.47 2.36
C VAL A 314 -21.45 -33.48 3.89
N ILE A 315 -20.25 -33.52 4.48
CA ILE A 315 -20.06 -33.46 5.94
C ILE A 315 -20.45 -32.09 6.49
N PHE A 316 -20.04 -30.98 5.86
CA PHE A 316 -20.38 -29.62 6.30
C PHE A 316 -21.88 -29.36 6.28
N LYS A 317 -22.56 -29.83 5.24
CA LYS A 317 -24.02 -29.77 5.15
C LYS A 317 -24.69 -30.50 6.32
N SER A 318 -24.22 -31.71 6.62
CA SER A 318 -24.82 -32.57 7.64
C SER A 318 -24.45 -32.19 9.07
N MET A 319 -23.28 -31.58 9.31
CA MET A 319 -22.91 -31.02 10.61
C MET A 319 -23.78 -29.81 10.99
N GLY A 320 -24.20 -29.02 10.00
CA GLY A 320 -25.05 -27.85 10.20
C GLY A 320 -24.29 -26.60 10.67
N GLU A 321 -24.91 -25.44 10.46
CA GLU A 321 -24.27 -24.13 10.65
C GLU A 321 -23.70 -23.91 12.06
N ARG A 322 -24.49 -24.23 13.10
CA ARG A 322 -24.10 -23.99 14.51
C ARG A 322 -22.84 -24.76 14.91
N ASN A 323 -22.74 -26.02 14.51
CA ASN A 323 -21.60 -26.87 14.88
C ASN A 323 -20.32 -26.41 14.17
N CYS A 324 -20.43 -25.98 12.91
CA CYS A 324 -19.31 -25.42 12.15
C CYS A 324 -18.76 -24.11 12.73
N CYS A 325 -19.51 -23.42 13.61
CA CYS A 325 -19.10 -22.14 14.23
C CYS A 325 -18.54 -22.29 15.65
N THR A 326 -18.37 -23.52 16.15
CA THR A 326 -17.80 -23.78 17.50
C THR A 326 -16.29 -23.53 17.54
N ASP A 327 -15.76 -23.12 18.70
CA ASP A 327 -14.36 -22.66 18.83
C ASP A 327 -13.32 -23.69 18.39
N ASP A 328 -13.56 -24.98 18.65
CA ASP A 328 -12.65 -26.07 18.27
C ASP A 328 -12.65 -26.41 16.76
N ILE A 329 -13.67 -25.96 16.03
CA ILE A 329 -13.97 -26.41 14.66
C ILE A 329 -13.77 -25.27 13.65
N TYR A 330 -14.18 -24.05 13.99
CA TYR A 330 -14.34 -22.99 13.00
C TYR A 330 -13.03 -22.62 12.30
N MET A 331 -11.90 -22.47 13.02
CA MET A 331 -10.63 -22.08 12.41
C MET A 331 -10.08 -23.12 11.43
N PRO A 332 -9.96 -24.42 11.80
CA PRO A 332 -9.60 -25.46 10.83
C PRO A 332 -10.48 -25.45 9.57
N LEU A 333 -11.80 -25.28 9.73
CA LEU A 333 -12.73 -25.21 8.60
C LEU A 333 -12.50 -23.98 7.72
N VAL A 334 -12.38 -22.80 8.34
CA VAL A 334 -12.10 -21.54 7.64
C VAL A 334 -10.82 -21.68 6.82
N VAL A 335 -9.77 -22.29 7.37
CA VAL A 335 -8.49 -22.49 6.68
C VAL A 335 -8.62 -23.47 5.51
N ILE A 336 -9.32 -24.60 5.69
CA ILE A 336 -9.62 -25.55 4.60
C ILE A 336 -10.38 -24.86 3.47
N LEU A 337 -11.44 -24.12 3.80
CA LEU A 337 -12.25 -23.37 2.84
C LEU A 337 -11.44 -22.27 2.16
N LYS A 338 -10.63 -21.50 2.90
CA LYS A 338 -9.73 -20.47 2.35
C LYS A 338 -8.73 -21.10 1.37
N MET A 339 -8.05 -22.19 1.74
CA MET A 339 -7.12 -22.90 0.85
C MET A 339 -7.80 -23.35 -0.45
N TYR A 340 -8.97 -24.00 -0.34
CA TYR A 340 -9.71 -24.46 -1.52
C TYR A 340 -10.14 -23.29 -2.41
N THR A 341 -10.66 -22.21 -1.82
CA THR A 341 -11.09 -21.04 -2.60
C THR A 341 -9.93 -20.33 -3.28
N THR A 342 -8.81 -20.13 -2.59
CA THR A 342 -7.59 -19.55 -3.19
C THR A 342 -7.11 -20.40 -4.36
N MET A 343 -7.09 -21.73 -4.20
CA MET A 343 -6.71 -22.66 -5.26
C MET A 343 -7.60 -22.52 -6.50
N ILE A 344 -8.93 -22.55 -6.32
CA ILE A 344 -9.89 -22.41 -7.43
C ILE A 344 -9.76 -21.05 -8.10
N ILE A 345 -9.62 -19.98 -7.31
CA ILE A 345 -9.47 -18.61 -7.82
C ILE A 345 -8.22 -18.49 -8.69
N GLN A 346 -7.07 -18.96 -8.21
CA GLN A 346 -5.82 -18.94 -8.97
C GLN A 346 -5.89 -19.73 -10.27
N ASP A 347 -6.60 -20.87 -10.28
CA ASP A 347 -6.76 -21.71 -11.48
C ASP A 347 -7.74 -21.15 -12.51
N THR A 348 -8.69 -20.30 -12.10
CA THR A 348 -9.84 -19.93 -12.94
C THR A 348 -9.95 -18.44 -13.29
N ILE A 349 -9.58 -17.52 -12.39
CA ILE A 349 -9.77 -16.09 -12.61
C ILE A 349 -8.70 -15.50 -13.53
N ASN A 350 -7.48 -16.04 -13.45
CA ASN A 350 -6.30 -15.50 -14.10
C ASN A 350 -6.14 -15.93 -15.58
N VAL A 351 -6.87 -16.97 -15.99
CA VAL A 351 -6.90 -17.48 -17.38
C VAL A 351 -7.84 -16.64 -18.26
N LEU A 352 -7.52 -16.54 -19.54
CA LEU A 352 -8.32 -15.82 -20.54
C LEU A 352 -9.63 -16.56 -20.79
N SER A 353 -9.57 -17.88 -20.91
CA SER A 353 -10.74 -18.73 -21.10
C SER A 353 -10.79 -19.88 -20.10
N VAL A 354 -11.94 -20.03 -19.45
CA VAL A 354 -12.16 -21.10 -18.47
C VAL A 354 -12.45 -22.41 -19.23
N PRO A 355 -11.69 -23.49 -19.00
CA PRO A 355 -11.98 -24.79 -19.60
C PRO A 355 -13.35 -25.30 -19.17
N SER A 356 -14.10 -25.93 -20.08
CA SER A 356 -15.43 -26.50 -19.76
C SER A 356 -15.37 -27.55 -18.65
N THR A 357 -14.23 -28.24 -18.51
CA THR A 357 -13.95 -29.22 -17.44
C THR A 357 -13.90 -28.59 -16.04
N GLU A 358 -13.59 -27.29 -15.92
CA GLU A 358 -13.48 -26.57 -14.65
C GLU A 358 -14.83 -26.06 -14.12
N THR A 359 -15.92 -26.22 -14.88
CA THR A 359 -17.28 -25.82 -14.49
C THR A 359 -17.71 -26.40 -13.14
N ILE A 360 -17.39 -27.67 -12.87
CA ILE A 360 -17.70 -28.33 -11.60
C ILE A 360 -16.88 -27.73 -10.46
N ASN A 361 -15.60 -27.43 -10.71
CA ASN A 361 -14.69 -26.85 -9.74
C ASN A 361 -15.10 -25.42 -9.38
N ILE A 362 -15.59 -24.63 -10.34
CA ILE A 362 -16.17 -23.30 -10.08
C ILE A 362 -17.41 -23.42 -9.18
N LYS A 363 -18.33 -24.34 -9.48
CA LYS A 363 -19.50 -24.60 -8.62
C LYS A 363 -19.07 -24.98 -7.20
N ASN A 364 -18.11 -25.89 -7.07
CA ASN A 364 -17.56 -26.28 -5.77
C ASN A 364 -16.89 -25.11 -5.05
N GLY A 365 -16.18 -24.23 -5.77
CA GLY A 365 -15.62 -23.00 -5.23
C GLY A 365 -16.69 -22.04 -4.69
N ILE A 366 -17.78 -21.84 -5.44
CA ILE A 366 -18.93 -21.05 -4.99
C ILE A 366 -19.55 -21.67 -3.73
N LEU A 367 -19.77 -22.98 -3.70
CA LEU A 367 -20.30 -23.67 -2.52
C LEU A 367 -19.39 -23.51 -1.30
N SER A 368 -18.07 -23.62 -1.49
CA SER A 368 -17.06 -23.37 -0.46
C SER A 368 -17.16 -21.96 0.09
N LEU A 369 -17.29 -20.95 -0.78
CA LEU A 369 -17.45 -19.56 -0.36
C LEU A 369 -18.78 -19.33 0.37
N CYS A 370 -19.88 -19.97 -0.03
CA CYS A 370 -21.16 -19.85 0.67
C CYS A 370 -21.05 -20.29 2.15
N TYR A 371 -20.41 -21.45 2.40
CA TYR A 371 -20.17 -21.91 3.76
C TYR A 371 -19.20 -20.99 4.52
N LEU A 372 -18.10 -20.57 3.87
CA LEU A 372 -17.12 -19.68 4.47
C LEU A 372 -17.74 -18.35 4.90
N VAL A 373 -18.49 -17.69 4.03
CA VAL A 373 -19.16 -16.42 4.32
C VAL A 373 -20.12 -16.57 5.50
N ARG A 374 -20.91 -17.66 5.58
CA ARG A 374 -21.82 -17.86 6.71
C ARG A 374 -21.09 -18.09 8.03
N ILE A 375 -19.99 -18.84 8.02
CA ILE A 375 -19.16 -19.05 9.22
C ILE A 375 -18.56 -17.72 9.70
N LEU A 376 -17.97 -16.94 8.79
CA LEU A 376 -17.36 -15.64 9.10
C LEU A 376 -18.40 -14.63 9.61
N TYR A 377 -19.56 -14.56 8.96
CA TYR A 377 -20.64 -13.68 9.38
C TYR A 377 -21.12 -13.99 10.81
N ASN A 378 -21.27 -15.28 11.16
CA ASN A 378 -21.69 -15.67 12.51
C ASN A 378 -20.65 -15.37 13.60
N ARG A 379 -19.38 -15.22 13.22
CA ARG A 379 -18.27 -14.82 14.12
C ARG A 379 -18.03 -13.31 14.11
N ASN A 380 -18.88 -12.53 13.43
CA ASN A 380 -18.73 -11.08 13.25
C ASN A 380 -17.38 -10.69 12.62
N ASP A 381 -16.87 -11.50 11.69
CA ASP A 381 -15.64 -11.21 10.96
C ASP A 381 -15.93 -10.24 9.79
N GLY A 382 -15.27 -9.07 9.85
CA GLY A 382 -15.40 -7.99 8.86
C GLY A 382 -14.94 -8.38 7.45
N GLN A 383 -14.15 -9.46 7.29
CA GLN A 383 -13.71 -9.95 5.98
C GLN A 383 -14.80 -10.70 5.21
N SER A 384 -16.00 -10.92 5.77
CA SER A 384 -17.07 -11.64 5.09
C SER A 384 -17.45 -11.01 3.72
N CYS A 385 -17.40 -9.68 3.61
CA CYS A 385 -17.63 -8.93 2.38
C CYS A 385 -16.66 -9.33 1.24
N VAL A 386 -15.39 -9.57 1.56
CA VAL A 386 -14.34 -10.01 0.62
C VAL A 386 -14.74 -11.33 -0.04
N TYR A 387 -15.27 -12.26 0.74
CA TYR A 387 -15.66 -13.57 0.25
C TYR A 387 -17.01 -13.56 -0.49
N VAL A 388 -17.93 -12.64 -0.13
CA VAL A 388 -19.12 -12.37 -0.95
C VAL A 388 -18.73 -11.86 -2.34
N SER A 389 -17.77 -10.93 -2.42
CA SER A 389 -17.24 -10.44 -3.69
C SER A 389 -16.69 -11.58 -4.56
N LYS A 390 -15.94 -12.50 -3.95
CA LYS A 390 -15.38 -13.69 -4.63
C LYS A 390 -16.47 -14.64 -5.16
N ILE A 391 -17.64 -14.73 -4.51
CA ILE A 391 -18.77 -15.51 -5.04
C ILE A 391 -19.22 -14.93 -6.37
N PHE A 392 -19.46 -13.62 -6.42
CA PHE A 392 -19.88 -12.93 -7.63
C PHE A 392 -18.83 -12.99 -8.73
N LEU A 393 -17.55 -12.92 -8.37
CA LEU A 393 -16.44 -13.09 -9.29
C LEU A 393 -16.47 -14.49 -9.95
N LEU A 394 -16.60 -15.57 -9.18
CA LEU A 394 -16.71 -16.93 -9.73
C LEU A 394 -18.00 -17.14 -10.52
N LEU A 395 -19.12 -16.54 -10.10
CA LEU A 395 -20.37 -16.56 -10.87
C LEU A 395 -20.19 -15.90 -12.24
N SER A 396 -19.43 -14.81 -12.34
CA SER A 396 -19.16 -14.15 -13.62
C SER A 396 -18.38 -15.02 -14.60
N LEU A 397 -17.60 -16.00 -14.10
CA LEU A 397 -16.92 -16.98 -14.94
C LEU A 397 -17.86 -18.08 -15.44
N TYR A 398 -18.90 -18.39 -14.66
CA TYR A 398 -19.85 -19.44 -14.96
C TYR A 398 -20.95 -19.00 -15.94
N MET A 399 -21.42 -17.76 -15.85
CA MET A 399 -22.50 -17.26 -16.69
C MET A 399 -22.03 -17.02 -18.14
N ALA A 400 -22.88 -17.33 -19.12
CA ALA A 400 -22.52 -17.18 -20.53
C ALA A 400 -22.68 -15.74 -21.07
N GLY A 401 -23.77 -15.06 -20.71
CA GLY A 401 -24.12 -13.75 -21.28
C GLY A 401 -23.28 -12.59 -20.75
N GLU A 402 -22.88 -11.69 -21.65
CA GLU A 402 -22.01 -10.55 -21.33
C GLU A 402 -22.63 -9.58 -20.32
N ASN A 403 -23.93 -9.32 -20.43
CA ASN A 403 -24.66 -8.43 -19.53
C ASN A 403 -24.69 -9.00 -18.11
N GLU A 404 -24.99 -10.28 -17.95
CA GLU A 404 -24.99 -10.96 -16.66
C GLU A 404 -23.61 -10.97 -16.02
N LYS A 405 -22.54 -11.19 -16.81
CA LYS A 405 -21.16 -11.09 -16.34
C LYS A 405 -20.85 -9.71 -15.78
N LEU A 406 -21.25 -8.66 -16.50
CA LEU A 406 -21.02 -7.28 -16.09
C LEU A 406 -21.80 -6.94 -14.80
N THR A 407 -23.06 -7.38 -14.70
CA THR A 407 -23.87 -7.19 -13.48
C THR A 407 -23.25 -7.91 -12.28
N LEU A 408 -22.78 -9.14 -12.45
CA LEU A 408 -22.12 -9.91 -11.39
C LEU A 408 -20.81 -9.25 -10.95
N LEU A 409 -19.99 -8.73 -11.87
CA LEU A 409 -18.76 -8.02 -11.50
C LEU A 409 -19.05 -6.69 -10.79
N LYS A 410 -20.12 -5.98 -11.16
CA LYS A 410 -20.60 -4.82 -10.40
C LYS A 410 -21.06 -5.21 -8.99
N ASN A 411 -21.80 -6.31 -8.85
CA ASN A 411 -22.17 -6.84 -7.55
C ASN A 411 -20.93 -7.23 -6.71
N ALA A 412 -19.91 -7.82 -7.34
CA ALA A 412 -18.65 -8.15 -6.68
C ALA A 412 -17.98 -6.88 -6.12
N TYR A 413 -17.89 -5.82 -6.93
CA TYR A 413 -17.38 -4.51 -6.51
C TYR A 413 -18.21 -3.92 -5.36
N ASN A 414 -19.52 -3.81 -5.53
CA ASN A 414 -20.42 -3.19 -4.55
C ASN A 414 -20.41 -3.92 -3.21
N SER A 415 -20.31 -5.25 -3.23
CA SER A 415 -20.27 -6.05 -2.00
C SER A 415 -19.05 -5.77 -1.12
N LEU A 416 -17.95 -5.24 -1.67
CA LEU A 416 -16.77 -4.82 -0.89
C LEU A 416 -17.01 -3.50 -0.13
N LEU A 417 -18.00 -2.71 -0.55
CA LEU A 417 -18.30 -1.39 0.02
C LEU A 417 -19.60 -1.36 0.82
N SER A 418 -20.31 -2.50 0.90
CA SER A 418 -21.62 -2.60 1.54
C SER A 418 -21.65 -3.75 2.55
N ASP A 419 -22.41 -3.59 3.63
CA ASP A 419 -22.69 -4.67 4.59
C ASP A 419 -23.73 -5.68 4.08
N TYR A 420 -24.20 -5.52 2.85
CA TYR A 420 -25.23 -6.38 2.29
C TYR A 420 -24.70 -7.79 1.99
N ASN A 421 -25.27 -8.79 2.66
CA ASN A 421 -24.96 -10.19 2.42
C ASN A 421 -26.17 -10.94 1.82
N PRO A 422 -26.15 -11.28 0.52
CA PRO A 422 -27.27 -11.96 -0.15
C PRO A 422 -27.54 -13.37 0.40
N LEU A 423 -26.53 -14.01 1.01
CA LEU A 423 -26.64 -15.39 1.47
C LEU A 423 -27.57 -15.54 2.68
N LEU A 424 -27.81 -14.47 3.43
CA LEU A 424 -28.70 -14.48 4.60
C LEU A 424 -30.15 -14.83 4.26
N ARG A 425 -30.53 -14.74 2.98
CA ARG A 425 -31.87 -15.10 2.49
C ARG A 425 -32.09 -16.61 2.38
N TYR A 426 -31.02 -17.40 2.40
CA TYR A 426 -31.05 -18.85 2.15
C TYR A 426 -30.63 -19.62 3.39
N LYS A 427 -31.16 -20.83 3.56
CA LYS A 427 -30.79 -21.72 4.66
C LYS A 427 -29.51 -22.48 4.35
N TRP A 428 -28.77 -22.87 5.39
CA TRP A 428 -27.51 -23.62 5.28
C TRP A 428 -27.63 -24.88 4.41
N GLU A 429 -28.74 -25.62 4.55
CA GLU A 429 -28.97 -26.88 3.83
C GLU A 429 -29.32 -26.68 2.35
N GLU A 430 -29.72 -25.46 1.96
CA GLU A 430 -30.14 -25.11 0.61
C GLU A 430 -28.97 -24.79 -0.32
N PHE A 431 -27.80 -24.39 0.22
CA PHE A 431 -26.67 -23.93 -0.59
C PHE A 431 -26.24 -24.93 -1.66
N GLU A 432 -26.16 -26.22 -1.33
CA GLU A 432 -25.78 -27.25 -2.30
C GLU A 432 -26.78 -27.35 -3.47
N ASN A 433 -28.08 -27.24 -3.18
CA ASN A 433 -29.13 -27.29 -4.20
C ASN A 433 -29.10 -26.02 -5.06
N ILE A 434 -28.92 -24.85 -4.43
CA ILE A 434 -28.81 -23.57 -5.13
C ILE A 434 -27.62 -23.58 -6.09
N VAL A 435 -26.46 -24.05 -5.65
CA VAL A 435 -25.25 -24.12 -6.48
C VAL A 435 -25.38 -25.13 -7.61
N LYS A 436 -26.08 -26.25 -7.37
CA LYS A 436 -26.30 -27.26 -8.41
C LYS A 436 -27.19 -26.76 -9.55
N SER A 437 -28.32 -26.13 -9.24
CA SER A 437 -29.38 -25.87 -10.23
C SER A 437 -30.03 -24.47 -10.21
N GLN A 438 -29.71 -23.59 -9.26
CA GLN A 438 -30.40 -22.30 -9.08
C GLN A 438 -29.44 -21.10 -8.95
N LEU A 439 -28.25 -21.15 -9.57
CA LEU A 439 -27.25 -20.08 -9.52
C LEU A 439 -27.77 -18.71 -10.00
N TYR A 440 -28.78 -18.69 -10.88
CA TYR A 440 -29.42 -17.45 -11.36
C TYR A 440 -30.07 -16.63 -10.25
N LEU A 441 -30.37 -17.23 -9.09
CA LEU A 441 -30.88 -16.52 -7.92
C LEU A 441 -29.90 -15.46 -7.39
N PHE A 442 -28.60 -15.67 -7.62
CA PHE A 442 -27.55 -14.71 -7.25
C PHE A 442 -27.36 -13.59 -8.30
N CYS A 443 -27.93 -13.68 -9.50
CA CYS A 443 -27.75 -12.68 -10.55
C CYS A 443 -28.54 -11.38 -10.36
N GLN A 444 -29.34 -11.29 -9.29
CA GLN A 444 -30.10 -10.08 -9.00
C GLN A 444 -29.17 -8.92 -8.61
N GLU A 445 -29.51 -7.70 -9.05
CA GLU A 445 -28.78 -6.51 -8.62
C GLU A 445 -28.91 -6.32 -7.11
N ILE A 446 -27.79 -5.96 -6.49
CA ILE A 446 -27.72 -5.69 -5.06
C ILE A 446 -27.96 -4.19 -4.84
N PRO A 447 -28.76 -3.80 -3.82
CA PRO A 447 -28.93 -2.40 -3.47
C PRO A 447 -27.57 -1.74 -3.15
N THR A 448 -27.29 -0.62 -3.81
CA THR A 448 -26.10 0.20 -3.63
C THR A 448 -26.32 1.22 -2.52
N ASN A 449 -25.93 0.89 -1.29
CA ASN A 449 -25.79 1.86 -0.21
C ASN A 449 -24.44 1.63 0.48
N PRO A 450 -23.33 2.24 0.02
CA PRO A 450 -22.08 2.20 0.76
C PRO A 450 -22.26 2.84 2.14
N SER A 451 -22.01 2.08 3.19
CA SER A 451 -22.18 2.53 4.57
C SER A 451 -21.14 3.60 4.95
N SER A 452 -20.03 3.73 4.20
CA SER A 452 -18.89 4.57 4.54
C SER A 452 -17.82 4.70 3.45
N GLU A 453 -17.10 5.82 3.44
CA GLU A 453 -15.82 5.92 2.74
C GLU A 453 -14.77 5.05 3.44
N LEU A 454 -14.12 4.17 2.67
CA LEU A 454 -13.01 3.34 3.17
C LEU A 454 -11.68 3.89 2.66
N ALA A 455 -10.63 3.79 3.45
CA ALA A 455 -9.29 4.15 3.00
C ALA A 455 -8.22 3.17 3.42
N TYR A 456 -7.18 3.05 2.58
CA TYR A 456 -5.99 2.26 2.83
C TYR A 456 -4.74 3.11 2.59
N ASN A 457 -3.84 3.14 3.57
CA ASN A 457 -2.60 3.91 3.53
C ASN A 457 -1.40 2.97 3.65
N HIS A 458 -0.56 2.91 2.62
CA HIS A 458 0.67 2.12 2.65
C HIS A 458 1.61 2.55 1.51
N ASN A 459 2.92 2.33 1.66
CA ASN A 459 3.93 2.63 0.64
C ASN A 459 3.88 4.07 0.08
N ASN A 460 3.73 5.09 0.94
CA ASN A 460 3.64 6.50 0.54
C ASN A 460 2.46 6.82 -0.39
N ALA A 461 1.43 5.96 -0.43
CA ALA A 461 0.21 6.18 -1.20
C ALA A 461 -1.04 5.93 -0.34
N THR A 462 -2.13 6.57 -0.76
CA THR A 462 -3.46 6.48 -0.15
C THR A 462 -4.47 6.10 -1.22
N VAL A 463 -5.25 5.06 -0.94
CA VAL A 463 -6.44 4.69 -1.73
C VAL A 463 -7.67 5.04 -0.91
N LYS A 464 -8.63 5.77 -1.50
CA LYS A 464 -9.96 5.97 -0.92
C LYS A 464 -11.02 5.35 -1.82
N PHE A 465 -11.99 4.68 -1.21
CA PHE A 465 -13.14 4.09 -1.87
C PHE A 465 -14.39 4.86 -1.45
N SER A 466 -15.17 5.32 -2.42
CA SER A 466 -16.38 6.12 -2.21
C SER A 466 -17.47 5.75 -3.22
N GLU A 467 -18.69 6.26 -3.00
CA GLU A 467 -19.78 6.19 -4.01
C GLU A 467 -19.42 6.83 -5.36
N GLU A 468 -18.51 7.81 -5.36
CA GLU A 468 -18.10 8.52 -6.57
C GLU A 468 -17.04 7.76 -7.38
N GLY A 469 -16.36 6.81 -6.74
CA GLY A 469 -15.37 5.94 -7.36
C GLY A 469 -14.14 5.72 -6.48
N LEU A 470 -13.07 5.28 -7.13
CA LEU A 470 -11.78 4.99 -6.50
C LEU A 470 -10.85 6.20 -6.64
N VAL A 471 -10.24 6.64 -5.54
CA VAL A 471 -9.31 7.78 -5.53
C VAL A 471 -7.92 7.29 -5.16
N LEU A 472 -6.93 7.57 -6.01
CA LEU A 472 -5.52 7.23 -5.81
C LEU A 472 -4.68 8.48 -5.64
N ALA A 473 -4.10 8.71 -4.47
CA ALA A 473 -3.26 9.87 -4.23
C ALA A 473 -1.97 9.46 -3.49
N PRO A 474 -0.91 10.26 -3.57
CA PRO A 474 0.21 10.10 -2.65
C PRO A 474 -0.26 10.29 -1.20
N GLN A 475 0.41 9.60 -0.27
CA GLN A 475 0.15 9.73 1.15
C GLN A 475 0.38 11.19 1.57
N TYR A 476 -0.55 11.73 2.35
CA TYR A 476 -0.57 13.14 2.79
C TYR A 476 -0.85 14.18 1.69
N TYR A 477 -1.43 13.78 0.56
CA TYR A 477 -1.92 14.75 -0.43
C TYR A 477 -2.97 15.69 0.19
N ASN A 478 -2.71 16.99 0.12
CA ASN A 478 -3.55 18.03 0.72
C ASN A 478 -4.28 18.90 -0.33
N GLY A 479 -4.19 18.53 -1.60
CA GLY A 479 -4.87 19.22 -2.69
C GLY A 479 -6.26 18.65 -2.95
N ASP A 480 -6.85 19.13 -4.03
CA ASP A 480 -8.17 18.69 -4.48
C ASP A 480 -8.12 17.23 -4.99
N TYR A 481 -8.67 16.31 -4.20
CA TYR A 481 -8.76 14.87 -4.53
C TYR A 481 -9.62 14.61 -5.77
N THR A 482 -10.43 15.59 -6.22
CA THR A 482 -11.19 15.47 -7.47
C THR A 482 -10.28 15.31 -8.69
N LYS A 483 -8.97 15.61 -8.57
CA LYS A 483 -7.96 15.35 -9.61
C LYS A 483 -7.49 13.89 -9.73
N PHE A 484 -7.96 13.02 -8.84
CA PHE A 484 -7.49 11.63 -8.74
C PHE A 484 -8.65 10.62 -8.73
N ILE A 485 -9.86 11.06 -9.08
CA ILE A 485 -11.06 10.22 -9.10
C ILE A 485 -11.05 9.36 -10.36
N ILE A 486 -11.08 8.04 -10.18
CA ILE A 486 -11.36 7.05 -11.22
C ILE A 486 -12.87 6.75 -11.14
N ALA A 487 -13.68 7.49 -11.91
CA ALA A 487 -15.13 7.64 -11.69
C ALA A 487 -16.04 6.43 -12.04
N LYS A 488 -17.06 6.25 -11.17
CA LYS A 488 -18.42 5.65 -11.22
C LYS A 488 -18.83 4.43 -12.06
N ALA A 489 -18.12 4.00 -13.10
CA ALA A 489 -18.61 2.92 -13.98
C ALA A 489 -17.60 1.80 -14.26
N LEU A 490 -16.54 1.70 -13.45
CA LEU A 490 -15.41 0.77 -13.69
C LEU A 490 -14.72 0.99 -15.06
N SER A 491 -15.08 2.08 -15.75
CA SER A 491 -14.42 2.63 -16.91
C SER A 491 -13.68 3.88 -16.42
N VAL A 492 -12.37 3.84 -16.53
CA VAL A 492 -11.49 4.85 -15.95
C VAL A 492 -11.77 6.19 -16.63
N ARG A 493 -11.82 7.27 -15.83
CA ARG A 493 -11.63 8.65 -16.29
C ARG A 493 -10.58 9.24 -15.36
N LEU A 494 -9.38 9.54 -15.84
CA LEU A 494 -8.42 10.36 -15.08
C LEU A 494 -8.96 11.79 -15.10
N SER A 495 -9.26 12.37 -13.94
CA SER A 495 -9.78 13.74 -13.84
C SER A 495 -8.65 14.73 -13.66
N GLY A 496 -8.33 15.51 -14.68
CA GLY A 496 -7.36 16.61 -14.58
C GLY A 496 -7.06 17.18 -15.95
N GLU A 497 -7.90 18.10 -16.43
CA GLU A 497 -7.89 18.79 -17.74
C GLU A 497 -7.75 17.93 -19.02
N ARG A 498 -7.37 16.66 -18.92
CA ARG A 498 -7.35 15.65 -19.97
C ARG A 498 -8.26 14.51 -19.54
N SER A 499 -9.56 14.71 -19.76
CA SER A 499 -10.52 13.60 -19.72
C SER A 499 -9.98 12.45 -20.59
N LEU A 500 -10.08 11.20 -20.13
CA LEU A 500 -9.74 10.00 -20.94
C LEU A 500 -10.47 9.98 -22.31
N SER A 501 -11.49 10.82 -22.50
CA SER A 501 -12.12 11.10 -23.79
C SER A 501 -11.22 11.81 -24.82
N HIS A 502 -10.03 12.31 -24.42
CA HIS A 502 -9.04 12.90 -25.33
C HIS A 502 -7.95 11.92 -25.78
N PHE A 503 -8.02 10.62 -25.41
CA PHE A 503 -7.13 9.59 -25.98
C PHE A 503 -7.54 9.13 -27.40
N ASN A 504 -7.76 10.11 -28.28
CA ASN A 504 -7.51 9.93 -29.72
C ASN A 504 -5.99 9.86 -30.02
N GLU A 505 -5.16 10.04 -28.99
CA GLU A 505 -3.70 9.93 -28.93
C GLU A 505 -3.16 8.50 -29.14
N ASP A 506 -1.88 8.40 -29.52
CA ASP A 506 -1.16 7.16 -29.79
C ASP A 506 -1.05 6.29 -28.53
N PHE A 507 -0.99 4.97 -28.69
CA PHE A 507 -0.88 4.02 -27.57
C PHE A 507 0.40 4.23 -26.75
N LEU A 508 1.46 4.77 -27.36
CA LEU A 508 2.66 5.18 -26.65
C LEU A 508 2.41 6.33 -25.65
N GLU A 509 1.54 7.29 -26.01
CA GLU A 509 1.16 8.40 -25.13
C GLU A 509 0.36 7.89 -23.93
N VAL A 510 -0.53 6.91 -24.13
CA VAL A 510 -1.24 6.19 -23.05
C VAL A 510 -0.25 5.57 -22.06
N GLN A 511 0.78 4.88 -22.57
CA GLN A 511 1.78 4.23 -21.73
C GLN A 511 2.59 5.24 -20.91
N ASN A 512 3.01 6.34 -21.55
CA ASN A 512 3.77 7.39 -20.89
C ASN A 512 2.93 8.07 -19.80
N ALA A 513 1.66 8.38 -20.08
CA ALA A 513 0.74 8.96 -19.10
C ALA A 513 0.57 8.06 -17.87
N TRP A 514 0.37 6.74 -18.05
CA TRP A 514 0.26 5.82 -16.91
C TRP A 514 1.57 5.67 -16.14
N ARG A 515 2.73 5.72 -16.82
CA ARG A 515 4.04 5.72 -16.15
C ARG A 515 4.22 6.96 -15.29
N ASP A 516 3.77 8.12 -15.76
CA ASP A 516 3.80 9.38 -15.00
C ASP A 516 2.85 9.33 -13.80
N VAL A 517 1.65 8.75 -13.95
CA VAL A 517 0.70 8.54 -12.85
C VAL A 517 1.28 7.65 -11.77
N ILE A 518 1.83 6.48 -12.14
CA ILE A 518 2.47 5.56 -11.20
C ILE A 518 3.63 6.27 -10.48
N THR A 519 4.48 6.97 -11.23
CA THR A 519 5.60 7.71 -10.65
C THR A 519 5.10 8.76 -9.66
N THR A 520 4.06 9.52 -10.02
CA THR A 520 3.48 10.58 -9.19
C THR A 520 2.90 10.03 -7.88
N ILE A 521 2.13 8.94 -7.95
CA ILE A 521 1.47 8.34 -6.76
C ILE A 521 2.49 7.85 -5.73
N PHE A 522 3.58 7.22 -6.19
CA PHE A 522 4.60 6.65 -5.30
C PHE A 522 5.78 7.60 -5.04
N THR A 523 5.82 8.77 -5.69
CA THR A 523 6.81 9.79 -5.35
C THR A 523 6.43 10.35 -3.98
N PRO A 524 7.31 10.24 -2.98
CA PRO A 524 7.03 10.84 -1.68
C PRO A 524 6.85 12.34 -1.87
N ILE A 525 5.66 12.85 -1.51
CA ILE A 525 5.46 14.30 -1.40
C ILE A 525 6.43 14.75 -0.32
N ALA A 526 7.43 15.57 -0.72
CA ALA A 526 8.33 16.21 0.22
C ALA A 526 7.47 16.87 1.29
N ASN A 527 7.56 16.32 2.50
CA ASN A 527 6.67 16.57 3.63
C ASN A 527 6.00 17.94 3.51
N LYS A 528 4.67 17.94 3.42
CA LYS A 528 3.97 18.89 4.28
C LYS A 528 4.51 18.51 5.65
N LYS A 529 5.47 19.28 6.16
CA LYS A 529 5.85 19.23 7.56
C LYS A 529 4.51 19.13 8.27
N GLU A 530 4.34 18.16 9.18
CA GLU A 530 3.53 18.39 10.38
C GLU A 530 3.62 19.88 10.66
N LYS A 531 2.48 20.61 10.62
CA LYS A 531 2.43 22.08 10.68
C LYS A 531 3.73 22.56 11.28
N SER A 532 4.64 23.07 10.44
CA SER A 532 5.96 23.45 10.93
C SER A 532 5.68 24.32 12.12
N ILE A 533 6.09 23.83 13.30
CA ILE A 533 6.05 24.56 14.56
C ILE A 533 6.44 25.97 14.18
N ARG A 534 5.48 26.89 14.26
CA ARG A 534 5.80 28.30 14.07
C ARG A 534 6.81 28.51 15.19
N HIS A 535 8.08 28.78 14.86
CA HIS A 535 9.01 29.18 15.90
C HIS A 535 8.38 30.43 16.54
N LEU A 536 7.97 30.31 17.80
CA LEU A 536 7.41 31.44 18.55
C LEU A 536 8.44 32.57 18.49
N GLN A 537 7.98 33.74 18.03
CA GLN A 537 8.77 34.95 18.01
C GLN A 537 8.53 35.74 19.28
N GLU A 538 9.51 36.52 19.69
CA GLU A 538 9.39 37.45 20.83
C GLU A 538 8.19 38.38 20.60
N GLY A 539 7.25 38.37 21.54
CA GLY A 539 5.97 39.09 21.47
C GLY A 539 4.77 38.29 20.93
N ASP A 540 4.90 37.01 20.59
CA ASP A 540 3.76 36.18 20.19
C ASP A 540 2.81 35.92 21.38
N GLU A 541 1.50 36.07 21.15
CA GLU A 541 0.46 35.70 22.13
C GLU A 541 0.25 34.18 22.14
N VAL A 542 0.27 33.57 23.34
CA VAL A 542 0.20 32.13 23.56
C VAL A 542 -0.73 31.76 24.71
N GLU A 543 -1.32 30.56 24.63
CA GLU A 543 -2.09 29.96 25.73
C GLU A 543 -1.13 29.14 26.61
N ILE A 544 -1.06 29.50 27.89
CA ILE A 544 -0.20 28.84 28.88
C ILE A 544 -1.01 28.20 30.01
N TYR A 545 -0.45 27.19 30.65
CA TYR A 545 -0.96 26.65 31.91
C TYR A 545 0.16 26.48 32.92
N VAL A 546 -0.16 26.68 34.20
CA VAL A 546 0.79 26.57 35.30
C VAL A 546 1.01 25.10 35.65
N THR A 547 2.25 24.65 35.56
CA THR A 547 2.66 23.27 35.87
C THR A 547 3.22 23.14 37.28
N ASP A 548 3.88 24.18 37.78
CA ASP A 548 4.46 24.18 39.13
C ASP A 548 4.63 25.61 39.69
N ILE A 549 4.77 25.75 41.01
CA ILE A 549 5.09 27.02 41.69
C ILE A 549 6.52 26.91 42.23
N ILE A 550 7.44 27.66 41.63
CA ILE A 550 8.88 27.57 41.91
C ILE A 550 9.18 28.19 43.29
N ASP A 551 8.61 29.35 43.55
CA ASP A 551 8.75 30.08 44.81
C ASP A 551 7.55 31.00 45.04
N GLU A 552 7.58 31.78 46.12
CA GLU A 552 6.51 32.73 46.48
C GLU A 552 6.22 33.80 45.40
N ARG A 553 7.02 33.90 44.33
CA ARG A 553 6.98 34.96 43.32
C ARG A 553 6.93 34.46 41.87
N THR A 554 7.17 33.18 41.62
CA THR A 554 7.42 32.66 40.27
C THR A 554 6.75 31.31 40.09
N ALA A 555 6.05 31.15 38.97
CA ALA A 555 5.44 29.90 38.55
C ALA A 555 6.05 29.42 37.23
N LYS A 556 6.05 28.10 37.04
CA LYS A 556 6.49 27.42 35.83
C LYS A 556 5.28 27.16 34.95
N CYS A 557 5.41 27.43 33.66
CA CYS A 557 4.32 27.36 32.70
C CYS A 557 4.74 26.62 31.44
N LYS A 558 3.77 25.97 30.81
CA LYS A 558 3.92 25.39 29.47
C LYS A 558 2.91 26.00 28.50
N VAL A 559 3.32 26.09 27.24
CA VAL A 559 2.44 26.52 26.15
C VAL A 559 1.61 25.34 25.67
N LEU A 560 0.28 25.50 25.55
CA LEU A 560 -0.64 24.42 25.16
C LEU A 560 -0.30 23.81 23.78
N ASP A 561 0.04 24.65 22.80
CA ASP A 561 0.37 24.24 21.43
C ASP A 561 1.78 23.68 21.27
N TYR A 562 2.61 23.79 22.30
CA TYR A 562 4.02 23.43 22.27
C TYR A 562 4.44 22.84 23.62
N ASP A 563 4.12 21.56 23.85
CA ASP A 563 4.41 20.83 25.11
C ASP A 563 5.91 20.84 25.51
N GLU A 564 6.81 21.12 24.54
CA GLU A 564 8.26 21.30 24.72
C GLU A 564 8.68 22.72 25.17
N ILE A 565 7.82 23.72 24.98
CA ILE A 565 8.09 25.12 25.35
C ILE A 565 7.65 25.34 26.79
N GLU A 566 8.63 25.26 27.68
CA GLU A 566 8.48 25.54 29.10
C GLU A 566 9.20 26.84 29.45
N GLY A 567 8.51 27.69 30.20
CA GLY A 567 9.03 28.98 30.64
C GLY A 567 8.55 29.32 32.03
N THR A 568 8.86 30.54 32.48
CA THR A 568 8.45 31.02 33.80
C THR A 568 7.61 32.28 33.68
N ILE A 569 6.66 32.41 34.59
CA ILE A 569 5.90 33.65 34.77
C ILE A 569 6.11 34.12 36.20
N SER A 570 6.37 35.41 36.39
CA SER A 570 6.28 35.95 37.74
C SER A 570 4.81 35.96 38.14
N LEU A 571 4.49 35.43 39.33
CA LEU A 571 3.14 35.46 39.87
C LEU A 571 2.56 36.88 39.94
N LYS A 572 3.40 37.92 40.01
CA LYS A 572 2.97 39.33 39.93
C LYS A 572 2.38 39.72 38.57
N LYS A 573 2.66 38.95 37.52
CA LYS A 573 2.11 39.14 36.17
C LYS A 573 0.71 38.56 36.04
N LEU A 574 0.39 37.52 36.82
CA LEU A 574 -0.96 36.95 36.91
C LEU A 574 -1.78 37.55 38.07
N LEU A 575 -1.14 37.92 39.17
CA LEU A 575 -1.75 38.33 40.44
C LEU A 575 -1.23 39.71 40.88
N PHE A 576 -2.02 40.39 41.72
CA PHE A 576 -1.66 41.71 42.25
C PHE A 576 -0.85 41.67 43.57
N TYR A 577 -0.61 40.47 44.14
CA TYR A 577 0.18 40.29 45.37
C TYR A 577 1.55 39.65 45.11
N GLU A 578 2.56 40.05 45.89
CA GLU A 578 3.93 39.56 45.72
C GLU A 578 4.29 38.31 46.52
N LYS A 579 3.42 37.82 47.42
CA LYS A 579 3.66 36.63 48.26
C LYS A 579 2.39 35.82 48.54
N PRO A 580 1.60 35.43 47.53
CA PRO A 580 0.40 34.67 47.79
C PRO A 580 0.79 33.25 48.25
N GLU A 581 0.24 32.79 49.38
CA GLU A 581 0.36 31.38 49.80
C GLU A 581 -0.55 30.51 48.94
N LEU A 582 -0.20 30.34 47.66
CA LEU A 582 -0.95 29.54 46.68
C LEU A 582 -0.39 28.13 46.60
N CYS A 583 -1.29 27.19 46.35
CA CYS A 583 -0.96 25.81 46.01
C CYS A 583 -1.21 25.59 44.52
N ILE A 584 -0.56 24.58 43.92
CA ILE A 584 -0.76 24.25 42.51
C ILE A 584 -2.22 23.92 42.17
N THR A 585 -2.97 23.38 43.13
CA THR A 585 -4.41 23.07 43.01
C THR A 585 -5.28 24.30 42.81
N ASP A 586 -4.81 25.49 43.16
CA ASP A 586 -5.54 26.75 42.92
C ASP A 586 -5.58 27.12 41.44
N PHE A 587 -4.67 26.56 40.64
CA PHE A 587 -4.62 26.72 39.19
C PHE A 587 -5.42 25.64 38.45
N TRP A 588 -6.22 24.81 39.14
CA TRP A 588 -7.01 23.73 38.53
C TRP A 588 -8.49 24.10 38.39
N GLY A 589 -9.05 23.70 37.25
CA GLY A 589 -10.47 23.80 36.95
C GLY A 589 -11.32 22.73 37.64
N LYS A 590 -12.63 22.77 37.42
CA LYS A 590 -13.61 21.83 37.97
C LYS A 590 -13.37 20.38 37.55
N ASP A 591 -12.74 20.16 36.40
CA ASP A 591 -12.43 18.83 35.85
C ASP A 591 -11.15 18.21 36.43
N GLY A 592 -10.46 18.92 37.33
CA GLY A 592 -9.21 18.49 37.94
C GLY A 592 -7.97 18.70 37.08
N SER A 593 -8.08 19.43 35.96
CA SER A 593 -6.95 19.77 35.09
C SER A 593 -6.59 21.26 35.15
N PRO A 594 -5.36 21.66 34.74
CA PRO A 594 -4.91 23.05 34.83
C PRO A 594 -5.76 24.03 34.00
N LEU A 595 -5.98 25.23 34.55
CA LEU A 595 -6.59 26.37 33.87
C LEU A 595 -5.62 26.94 32.82
N LEU A 596 -6.18 27.43 31.71
CA LEU A 596 -5.46 28.13 30.66
C LEU A 596 -5.43 29.65 30.93
N PHE A 597 -4.36 30.32 30.53
CA PHE A 597 -4.20 31.77 30.60
C PHE A 597 -3.51 32.28 29.33
N LEU A 598 -3.91 33.44 28.84
CA LEU A 598 -3.22 34.12 27.75
C LEU A 598 -1.99 34.88 28.28
N ALA A 599 -0.88 34.77 27.55
CA ALA A 599 0.35 35.50 27.85
C ALA A 599 1.16 35.81 26.58
N GLU A 600 2.03 36.81 26.64
CA GLU A 600 3.01 37.09 25.60
C GLU A 600 4.30 36.32 25.87
N TYR A 601 4.85 35.70 24.82
CA TYR A 601 6.10 34.95 24.83
C TYR A 601 7.31 35.88 24.72
N HIS A 602 8.23 35.84 25.69
CA HIS A 602 9.44 36.66 25.72
C HIS A 602 10.69 35.81 26.01
N ILE A 603 11.84 36.18 25.43
CA ILE A 603 13.14 35.53 25.71
C ILE A 603 14.03 36.53 26.44
N GLU A 604 14.20 36.35 27.76
CA GLU A 604 15.09 37.16 28.59
C GLU A 604 16.33 36.36 28.98
N ASN A 605 17.52 36.79 28.55
CA ASN A 605 18.81 36.14 28.87
C ASN A 605 18.83 34.63 28.55
N ASP A 606 18.31 34.24 27.37
CA ASP A 606 18.14 32.85 26.92
C ASP A 606 17.11 32.01 27.73
N TYR A 607 16.33 32.64 28.63
CA TYR A 607 15.22 32.00 29.33
C TYR A 607 13.88 32.44 28.78
N ILE A 608 12.96 31.47 28.66
CA ILE A 608 11.59 31.72 28.23
C ILE A 608 10.80 32.28 29.41
N THR A 609 10.24 33.47 29.21
CA THR A 609 9.39 34.16 30.18
C THR A 609 8.05 34.50 29.55
N PHE A 610 6.99 34.50 30.36
CA PHE A 610 5.65 34.83 29.91
C PHE A 610 5.16 36.09 30.62
N ASP A 611 4.50 36.98 29.87
CA ASP A 611 3.89 38.19 30.41
C ASP A 611 2.37 38.22 30.20
N ALA A 612 1.63 38.21 31.31
CA ALA A 612 0.17 38.27 31.33
C ALA A 612 -0.36 39.63 31.82
N ASP A 613 0.50 40.67 31.98
CA ASP A 613 0.10 41.97 32.53
C ASP A 613 -1.03 42.63 31.72
N LYS A 614 -0.99 42.48 30.39
CA LYS A 614 -2.02 43.01 29.49
C LYS A 614 -3.41 42.47 29.88
N TYR A 615 -3.55 41.15 29.93
CA TYR A 615 -4.82 40.46 30.21
C TYR A 615 -5.30 40.70 31.65
N LYS A 616 -4.37 40.62 32.62
CA LYS A 616 -4.63 40.96 34.02
C LYS A 616 -5.20 42.37 34.19
N ASN A 617 -4.59 43.36 33.54
CA ASN A 617 -5.00 44.76 33.69
C ASN A 617 -6.30 45.08 32.95
N ASP A 618 -6.56 44.43 31.82
CA ASP A 618 -7.82 44.58 31.09
C ASP A 618 -9.00 43.99 31.89
N PHE A 619 -8.82 42.81 32.50
CA PHE A 619 -9.81 42.21 33.41
C PHE A 619 -10.14 43.11 34.61
N LEU A 620 -9.13 43.71 35.25
CA LEU A 620 -9.33 44.60 36.40
C LEU A 620 -10.20 45.83 36.07
N ARG A 621 -10.08 46.37 34.83
CA ARG A 621 -10.84 47.55 34.40
C ARG A 621 -12.31 47.23 34.15
N GLU A 622 -12.64 45.99 33.81
CA GLU A 622 -14.02 45.58 33.54
C GLU A 622 -14.77 45.11 34.80
N GLU A 623 -14.08 44.44 35.73
CA GLU A 623 -14.70 43.89 36.95
C GLU A 623 -15.11 44.93 37.99
N ILE A 624 -14.42 46.08 38.06
CA ILE A 624 -14.61 47.05 39.15
C ILE A 624 -15.06 48.41 38.60
N GLN A 625 -16.22 48.86 39.07
CA GLN A 625 -16.83 50.14 38.70
C GLN A 625 -16.77 51.15 39.85
N ILE A 626 -16.87 52.43 39.49
CA ILE A 626 -16.96 53.52 40.49
C ILE A 626 -18.30 53.38 41.22
N ASN A 627 -18.24 53.50 42.55
CA ASN A 627 -19.30 53.27 43.53
C ASN A 627 -19.59 51.80 43.89
N ASP A 628 -18.76 50.84 43.48
CA ASP A 628 -18.89 49.46 43.97
C ASP A 628 -18.59 49.39 45.47
N GLU A 629 -19.49 48.75 46.22
CA GLU A 629 -19.28 48.39 47.63
C GLU A 629 -18.60 47.03 47.72
N ILE A 630 -17.39 46.99 48.26
CA ILE A 630 -16.54 45.78 48.24
C ILE A 630 -16.09 45.43 49.66
N LEU A 631 -16.28 44.15 50.03
CA LEU A 631 -15.70 43.58 51.24
C LEU A 631 -14.20 43.37 51.06
N CYS A 632 -13.42 43.95 51.96
CA CYS A 632 -11.97 43.93 51.93
C CYS A 632 -11.35 43.54 53.27
N LEU A 633 -10.16 42.95 53.24
CA LEU A 633 -9.32 42.63 54.39
C LEU A 633 -8.11 43.57 54.43
N VAL A 634 -7.88 44.23 55.56
CA VAL A 634 -6.75 45.14 55.75
C VAL A 634 -5.44 44.36 55.88
N ILE A 635 -4.51 44.52 54.93
CA ILE A 635 -3.25 43.76 54.90
C ILE A 635 -2.09 44.58 55.43
N SER A 636 -1.98 45.82 55.01
CA SER A 636 -0.87 46.71 55.39
C SER A 636 -1.24 48.17 55.18
N LYS A 637 -0.35 49.08 55.60
CA LYS A 637 -0.47 50.52 55.33
C LYS A 637 0.71 50.94 54.45
N ASN A 638 0.41 51.61 53.33
CA ASN A 638 1.44 52.06 52.41
C ASN A 638 2.17 53.32 52.93
N LYS A 639 3.25 53.71 52.26
CA LYS A 639 4.08 54.87 52.63
C LYS A 639 3.32 56.21 52.58
N ASN A 640 2.22 56.27 51.84
CA ASN A 640 1.38 57.45 51.68
C ASN A 640 0.24 57.51 52.72
N GLY A 641 0.19 56.55 53.65
CA GLY A 641 -0.81 56.51 54.71
C GLY A 641 -2.14 55.88 54.32
N LEU A 642 -2.28 55.36 53.10
CA LEU A 642 -3.46 54.60 52.66
C LEU A 642 -3.34 53.13 53.06
N TYR A 643 -4.46 52.50 53.39
CA TYR A 643 -4.50 51.08 53.75
C TYR A 643 -4.57 50.22 52.48
N VAL A 644 -3.72 49.21 52.39
CA VAL A 644 -3.73 48.23 51.30
C VAL A 644 -4.62 47.08 51.75
N CYS A 645 -5.73 46.87 51.03
CA CYS A 645 -6.70 45.84 51.37
C CYS A 645 -6.89 44.86 50.21
N ALA A 646 -7.00 43.56 50.51
CA ALA A 646 -7.40 42.55 49.53
C ALA A 646 -8.91 42.40 49.53
N THR A 647 -9.53 42.26 48.37
CA THR A 647 -10.99 42.06 48.24
C THR A 647 -11.37 40.59 48.35
N TYR A 648 -12.65 40.32 48.62
CA TYR A 648 -13.21 38.97 48.58
C TYR A 648 -12.98 38.24 47.23
N ASN A 649 -12.91 38.99 46.14
CA ASN A 649 -12.66 38.50 44.78
C ASN A 649 -11.17 38.48 44.39
N GLY A 650 -10.25 38.79 45.32
CA GLY A 650 -8.80 38.65 45.11
C GLY A 650 -8.07 39.85 44.51
N PHE A 651 -8.71 41.01 44.41
CA PHE A 651 -8.11 42.27 43.94
C PHE A 651 -7.46 43.07 45.08
N PHE A 652 -6.62 44.07 44.76
CA PHE A 652 -6.10 45.02 45.75
C PHE A 652 -6.72 46.40 45.57
N ILE A 653 -7.11 46.99 46.70
CA ILE A 653 -7.67 48.33 46.77
C ILE A 653 -6.91 49.15 47.81
N LEU A 654 -6.61 50.39 47.46
CA LEU A 654 -6.05 51.40 48.33
C LEU A 654 -7.19 52.14 49.02
N VAL A 655 -7.29 51.96 50.33
CA VAL A 655 -8.39 52.45 51.14
C VAL A 655 -7.95 53.68 51.92
N ASN A 656 -8.69 54.77 51.73
CA ASN A 656 -8.61 55.93 52.60
C ASN A 656 -9.51 55.69 53.81
N SER A 657 -8.93 55.65 55.01
CA SER A 657 -9.68 55.35 56.23
C SER A 657 -10.58 56.49 56.73
N ARG A 658 -10.58 57.64 56.04
CA ARG A 658 -11.35 58.84 56.43
C ARG A 658 -11.12 59.30 57.89
N GLY A 659 -9.96 58.96 58.47
CA GLY A 659 -9.59 59.32 59.84
C GLY A 659 -9.68 58.16 60.85
N GLU A 660 -10.22 57.00 60.46
CA GLU A 660 -10.24 55.79 61.28
C GLU A 660 -8.87 55.09 61.29
N ASP A 661 -8.52 54.43 62.40
CA ASP A 661 -7.28 53.66 62.54
C ASP A 661 -7.56 52.17 62.34
N LEU A 662 -7.45 51.73 61.09
CA LEU A 662 -7.72 50.34 60.69
C LEU A 662 -6.55 49.43 61.11
N GLN A 663 -6.83 48.32 61.79
CA GLN A 663 -5.83 47.34 62.17
C GLN A 663 -5.64 46.26 61.11
N ARG A 664 -4.44 45.64 61.14
CA ARG A 664 -4.12 44.52 60.26
C ARG A 664 -5.04 43.33 60.57
N PHE A 665 -5.57 42.72 59.51
CA PHE A 665 -6.52 41.61 59.53
C PHE A 665 -7.96 41.95 59.93
N GLU A 666 -8.33 43.23 59.92
CA GLU A 666 -9.74 43.65 60.03
C GLU A 666 -10.46 43.56 58.69
N TYR A 667 -11.72 43.14 58.72
CA TYR A 667 -12.60 43.13 57.56
C TYR A 667 -13.44 44.40 57.54
N ILE A 668 -13.46 45.06 56.38
CA ILE A 668 -14.09 46.35 56.18
C ILE A 668 -14.89 46.36 54.87
N THR A 669 -15.94 47.15 54.82
CA THR A 669 -16.62 47.52 53.58
C THR A 669 -16.08 48.86 53.09
N VAL A 670 -15.82 48.94 51.79
CA VAL A 670 -15.27 50.14 51.15
C VAL A 670 -16.05 50.45 49.88
N THR A 671 -16.19 51.72 49.55
CA THR A 671 -16.80 52.15 48.29
C THR A 671 -15.74 52.65 47.33
N VAL A 672 -15.71 52.10 46.11
CA VAL A 672 -14.74 52.48 45.08
C VAL A 672 -14.98 53.92 44.63
N VAL A 673 -13.98 54.78 44.79
CA VAL A 673 -14.05 56.20 44.45
C VAL A 673 -13.39 56.48 43.10
N GLN A 674 -12.27 55.82 42.82
CA GLN A 674 -11.49 56.07 41.62
C GLN A 674 -10.70 54.83 41.19
N SER A 675 -10.63 54.56 39.89
CA SER A 675 -9.72 53.58 39.30
C SER A 675 -8.72 54.30 38.39
N VAL A 676 -7.42 54.19 38.66
CA VAL A 676 -6.36 54.84 37.86
C VAL A 676 -5.27 53.83 37.53
N LYS A 677 -5.12 53.55 36.23
CA LYS A 677 -4.15 52.58 35.68
C LYS A 677 -4.26 51.20 36.35
N ASP A 678 -3.42 50.98 37.37
CA ASP A 678 -3.17 49.68 38.03
C ASP A 678 -3.53 49.76 39.52
N SER A 679 -4.25 50.81 39.95
CA SER A 679 -4.60 51.02 41.36
C SER A 679 -6.02 51.52 41.52
N ILE A 680 -6.77 50.83 42.37
CA ILE A 680 -8.14 51.17 42.73
C ILE A 680 -8.10 51.88 44.08
N TYR A 681 -8.78 53.02 44.16
CA TYR A 681 -8.93 53.82 45.36
C TYR A 681 -10.36 53.71 45.85
N ALA A 682 -10.52 53.37 47.12
CA ALA A 682 -11.80 53.32 47.79
C ALA A 682 -11.75 54.11 49.11
N ASP A 683 -12.92 54.53 49.55
CA ASP A 683 -13.09 55.12 50.87
C ASP A 683 -13.68 54.07 51.81
N PHE A 684 -13.23 54.09 53.06
CA PHE A 684 -13.80 53.27 54.13
C PHE A 684 -15.25 53.68 54.41
N GLU A 685 -16.13 52.67 54.54
CA GLU A 685 -17.54 52.85 54.91
C GLU A 685 -17.84 52.29 56.31
N ASP A 686 -17.63 50.99 56.55
CA ASP A 686 -17.88 50.37 57.87
C ASP A 686 -17.03 49.12 58.14
N PHE A 687 -17.01 48.66 59.38
CA PHE A 687 -16.47 47.36 59.76
C PHE A 687 -17.44 46.24 59.40
N SER A 688 -16.91 45.13 58.87
CA SER A 688 -17.70 43.96 58.52
C SER A 688 -17.43 42.78 59.43
N ASN A 689 -18.49 42.04 59.77
CA ASN A 689 -18.38 40.73 60.41
C ASN A 689 -18.17 39.59 59.40
N GLU A 690 -18.27 39.88 58.10
CA GLU A 690 -18.04 38.91 57.04
C GLU A 690 -16.53 38.68 56.85
N THR A 691 -16.12 37.42 56.88
CA THR A 691 -14.70 37.03 56.79
C THR A 691 -14.46 36.12 55.60
N PHE A 692 -13.29 36.24 54.96
CA PHE A 692 -12.86 35.32 53.91
C PHE A 692 -11.37 35.02 54.01
N ARG A 693 -10.97 33.83 53.56
CA ARG A 693 -9.55 33.47 53.55
C ARG A 693 -8.85 34.15 52.36
N PRO A 694 -7.71 34.84 52.57
CA PRO A 694 -6.96 35.46 51.49
C PRO A 694 -6.59 34.48 50.37
N GLN A 695 -6.22 33.24 50.72
CA GLN A 695 -5.88 32.19 49.75
C GLN A 695 -7.07 31.85 48.83
N GLU A 696 -8.29 31.76 49.39
CA GLU A 696 -9.50 31.49 48.61
C GLU A 696 -9.85 32.65 47.67
N ALA A 697 -9.56 33.88 48.06
CA ALA A 697 -9.78 35.06 47.21
C ALA A 697 -8.89 35.02 45.96
N TYR A 698 -7.63 34.60 46.09
CA TYR A 698 -6.72 34.45 44.93
C TYR A 698 -7.13 33.29 44.00
N SER A 699 -7.57 32.17 44.56
CA SER A 699 -8.10 31.04 43.78
C SER A 699 -9.35 31.43 42.98
N ARG A 700 -10.25 32.23 43.59
CA ARG A 700 -11.42 32.80 42.90
C ARG A 700 -11.03 33.77 41.79
N TYR A 701 -10.04 34.62 42.03
CA TYR A 701 -9.52 35.54 41.03
C TYR A 701 -9.01 34.79 39.79
N LEU A 702 -8.15 33.78 39.95
CA LEU A 702 -7.57 33.01 38.83
C LEU A 702 -8.66 32.37 37.96
N LYS A 703 -9.70 31.81 38.58
CA LYS A 703 -10.85 31.24 37.88
C LYS A 703 -11.68 32.28 37.15
N SER A 704 -11.78 33.48 37.71
CA SER A 704 -12.53 34.58 37.09
C SER A 704 -11.77 35.17 35.91
N LEU A 705 -10.45 35.32 36.01
CA LEU A 705 -9.58 35.74 34.91
C LEU A 705 -9.64 34.76 33.73
N ASN A 706 -9.51 33.46 33.98
CA ASN A 706 -9.66 32.42 32.95
C ASN A 706 -11.03 32.52 32.24
N ARG A 707 -12.14 32.63 33.00
CA ARG A 707 -13.47 32.75 32.39
C ARG A 707 -13.67 34.03 31.59
N TYR A 708 -13.05 35.12 32.01
CA TYR A 708 -13.09 36.38 31.27
C TYR A 708 -12.42 36.24 29.90
N GLU A 709 -11.27 35.57 29.83
CA GLU A 709 -10.53 35.36 28.57
C GLU A 709 -11.26 34.43 27.59
N TYR A 710 -11.96 33.40 28.09
CA TYR A 710 -12.52 32.33 27.25
C TYR A 710 -14.06 32.26 27.18
N GLY A 711 -14.78 33.07 27.97
CA GLY A 711 -16.24 33.07 28.08
C GLY A 711 -16.82 31.98 29.00
N ASP A 712 -16.14 30.83 29.13
CA ASP A 712 -16.38 29.79 30.14
C ASP A 712 -15.02 29.28 30.69
N GLU A 713 -15.04 28.35 31.65
CA GLU A 713 -13.83 27.84 32.32
C GLU A 713 -13.02 26.91 31.41
N ALA A 714 -12.01 27.45 30.71
CA ALA A 714 -11.17 26.69 29.80
C ALA A 714 -10.04 25.95 30.52
N THR A 715 -10.00 24.63 30.37
CA THR A 715 -8.98 23.76 30.98
C THR A 715 -8.13 23.04 29.94
N TRP A 716 -6.93 22.59 30.35
CA TRP A 716 -6.02 21.83 29.49
C TRP A 716 -6.68 20.59 28.88
N LYS A 717 -7.47 19.85 29.67
CA LYS A 717 -8.06 18.59 29.25
C LYS A 717 -9.19 18.80 28.23
N GLU A 718 -10.11 19.73 28.49
CA GLU A 718 -11.19 20.07 27.56
C GLU A 718 -10.62 20.52 26.20
N ARG A 719 -9.63 21.42 26.23
CA ARG A 719 -9.01 21.95 25.01
C ARG A 719 -8.23 20.91 24.22
N LYS A 720 -7.62 19.93 24.90
CA LYS A 720 -6.92 18.80 24.26
C LYS A 720 -7.91 17.78 23.70
N GLU A 721 -9.03 17.51 24.38
CA GLU A 721 -10.09 16.60 23.91
C GLU A 721 -10.84 17.16 22.69
N GLU A 722 -11.19 18.45 22.67
CA GLU A 722 -11.74 19.14 21.49
C GLU A 722 -10.82 19.00 20.27
N ARG A 723 -9.51 19.17 20.47
CA ARG A 723 -8.50 19.06 19.40
C ARG A 723 -8.20 17.61 18.99
N THR A 724 -8.29 16.66 19.93
CA THR A 724 -8.17 15.23 19.58
C THR A 724 -9.31 14.81 18.66
N GLN A 725 -10.51 15.41 18.81
CA GLN A 725 -11.62 15.24 17.87
C GLN A 725 -11.38 15.91 16.51
N GLU A 726 -10.63 17.03 16.45
CA GLU A 726 -10.20 17.66 15.19
C GLU A 726 -9.08 16.87 14.47
N ASP A 727 -8.11 16.30 15.20
CA ASP A 727 -7.05 15.45 14.65
C ASP A 727 -7.59 14.09 14.17
N LEU A 728 -8.65 13.58 14.80
CA LEU A 728 -9.44 12.45 14.32
C LEU A 728 -10.21 12.75 13.00
N GLN A 729 -10.32 14.02 12.56
CA GLN A 729 -10.95 14.35 11.27
C GLN A 729 -10.00 14.18 10.06
N ILE A 730 -8.70 13.95 10.27
CA ILE A 730 -7.73 13.71 9.17
C ILE A 730 -7.45 12.22 8.95
N ALA A 731 -7.80 11.35 9.91
CA ALA A 731 -7.85 9.91 9.70
C ALA A 731 -9.21 9.52 9.09
N PRO A 732 -9.26 8.79 7.96
CA PRO A 732 -10.51 8.28 7.42
C PRO A 732 -11.18 7.39 8.49
N LYS A 733 -12.45 7.70 8.82
CA LYS A 733 -13.20 7.05 9.90
C LYS A 733 -13.29 5.52 9.75
N ASN A 734 -13.19 4.98 8.54
CA ASN A 734 -13.19 3.53 8.28
C ASN A 734 -11.95 3.11 7.46
N ILE A 735 -11.19 2.16 8.00
CA ILE A 735 -9.95 1.62 7.40
C ILE A 735 -10.31 0.37 6.57
N ALA A 736 -9.88 0.32 5.31
CA ALA A 736 -9.98 -0.89 4.48
C ALA A 736 -8.92 -1.91 4.90
N SER A 737 -9.21 -3.21 4.79
CA SER A 737 -8.20 -4.26 4.98
C SER A 737 -7.39 -4.51 3.70
N ARG A 738 -6.21 -5.14 3.85
CA ARG A 738 -5.39 -5.58 2.73
C ARG A 738 -6.14 -6.57 1.83
N GLU A 739 -6.92 -7.48 2.40
CA GLU A 739 -7.70 -8.49 1.67
C GLU A 739 -8.78 -7.85 0.79
N LEU A 740 -9.39 -6.75 1.26
CA LEU A 740 -10.37 -5.98 0.50
C LEU A 740 -9.71 -5.35 -0.74
N LEU A 741 -8.53 -4.76 -0.58
CA LEU A 741 -7.75 -4.17 -1.67
C LEU A 741 -7.36 -5.21 -2.73
N LEU A 742 -6.97 -6.42 -2.32
CA LEU A 742 -6.64 -7.51 -3.24
C LEU A 742 -7.90 -8.05 -3.96
N ALA A 743 -9.02 -8.23 -3.26
CA ALA A 743 -10.27 -8.63 -3.92
C ALA A 743 -10.77 -7.57 -4.91
N MET A 744 -10.54 -6.29 -4.62
CA MET A 744 -10.82 -5.20 -5.56
C MET A 744 -9.99 -5.35 -6.85
N THR A 745 -8.72 -5.68 -6.69
CA THR A 745 -7.79 -5.93 -7.81
C THR A 745 -8.27 -7.09 -8.67
N ASP A 746 -8.74 -8.20 -8.06
CA ASP A 746 -9.29 -9.35 -8.79
C ASP A 746 -10.53 -8.96 -9.64
N VAL A 747 -11.44 -8.15 -9.07
CA VAL A 747 -12.64 -7.67 -9.76
C VAL A 747 -12.27 -6.76 -10.94
N LEU A 748 -11.41 -5.76 -10.71
CA LEU A 748 -10.94 -4.83 -11.76
C LEU A 748 -10.17 -5.56 -12.86
N SER A 749 -9.35 -6.54 -12.48
CA SER A 749 -8.63 -7.38 -13.44
C SER A 749 -9.59 -8.17 -14.32
N ARG A 750 -10.74 -8.62 -13.80
CA ARG A 750 -11.71 -9.36 -14.63
C ARG A 750 -12.53 -8.44 -15.52
N LEU A 751 -12.88 -7.25 -15.02
CA LEU A 751 -13.54 -6.21 -15.82
C LEU A 751 -12.68 -5.76 -16.99
N SER A 752 -11.36 -5.66 -16.82
CA SER A 752 -10.45 -5.35 -17.93
C SER A 752 -10.54 -6.39 -19.05
N ILE A 753 -10.73 -7.67 -18.75
CA ILE A 753 -10.89 -8.72 -19.77
C ILE A 753 -12.21 -8.54 -20.56
N LEU A 754 -13.25 -7.93 -19.99
CA LEU A 754 -14.47 -7.62 -20.74
C LEU A 754 -14.38 -6.34 -21.58
N GLU A 755 -13.35 -5.53 -21.39
CA GLU A 755 -13.13 -4.30 -22.14
C GLU A 755 -12.54 -4.58 -23.53
N LYS A 756 -13.18 -4.03 -24.57
CA LYS A 756 -12.78 -4.18 -25.98
C LYS A 756 -11.68 -3.20 -26.38
N ASP A 757 -11.72 -2.00 -25.81
CA ASP A 757 -10.72 -0.98 -26.07
C ASP A 757 -9.42 -1.34 -25.32
N LEU A 758 -8.38 -1.69 -26.08
CA LEU A 758 -7.08 -2.07 -25.52
C LEU A 758 -6.42 -0.95 -24.70
N LYS A 759 -6.73 0.33 -24.97
CA LYS A 759 -6.24 1.47 -24.19
C LYS A 759 -6.89 1.50 -22.81
N ILE A 760 -8.21 1.33 -22.74
CA ILE A 760 -8.96 1.28 -21.48
C ILE A 760 -8.59 0.02 -20.69
N ARG A 761 -8.48 -1.13 -21.37
CA ARG A 761 -8.02 -2.40 -20.78
C ARG A 761 -6.62 -2.26 -20.18
N TYR A 762 -5.70 -1.57 -20.86
CA TYR A 762 -4.36 -1.26 -20.34
C TYR A 762 -4.43 -0.42 -19.06
N GLY A 763 -5.20 0.66 -19.06
CA GLY A 763 -5.37 1.52 -17.89
C GLY A 763 -5.96 0.81 -16.67
N ASN A 764 -6.95 -0.07 -16.88
CA ASN A 764 -7.52 -0.91 -15.81
C ASN A 764 -6.45 -1.79 -15.15
N LEU A 765 -5.55 -2.39 -15.94
CA LEU A 765 -4.46 -3.20 -15.38
C LEU A 765 -3.37 -2.36 -14.72
N CYS A 766 -3.11 -1.13 -15.18
CA CYS A 766 -2.24 -0.20 -14.47
C CYS A 766 -2.78 0.13 -13.07
N ILE A 767 -4.11 0.30 -12.92
CA ILE A 767 -4.73 0.46 -11.60
C ILE A 767 -4.52 -0.79 -10.75
N CYS A 768 -4.76 -1.99 -11.30
CA CYS A 768 -4.47 -3.24 -10.58
C CYS A 768 -3.01 -3.27 -10.09
N GLN A 769 -2.05 -2.92 -10.94
CA GLN A 769 -0.63 -2.85 -10.58
C GLN A 769 -0.36 -1.83 -9.46
N ILE A 770 -1.01 -0.67 -9.48
CA ILE A 770 -0.91 0.33 -8.41
C ILE A 770 -1.47 -0.25 -7.10
N LEU A 771 -2.68 -0.82 -7.12
CA LEU A 771 -3.32 -1.38 -5.93
C LEU A 771 -2.49 -2.53 -5.33
N THR A 772 -1.91 -3.42 -6.14
CA THR A 772 -1.05 -4.51 -5.66
C THR A 772 0.25 -3.98 -5.07
N ARG A 773 0.85 -2.94 -5.66
CA ARG A 773 2.04 -2.29 -5.11
C ARG A 773 1.75 -1.60 -3.78
N ILE A 774 0.58 -0.95 -3.65
CA ILE A 774 0.11 -0.39 -2.36
C ILE A 774 -0.09 -1.53 -1.34
N ALA A 775 -0.69 -2.65 -1.74
CA ALA A 775 -0.89 -3.83 -0.89
C ALA A 775 0.43 -4.57 -0.51
N GLY A 776 1.55 -4.23 -1.15
CA GLY A 776 2.82 -4.95 -1.01
C GLY A 776 2.82 -6.36 -1.59
N ASP A 777 1.92 -6.66 -2.54
CA ASP A 777 1.84 -7.95 -3.22
C ASP A 777 2.71 -7.96 -4.50
N CYS A 778 4.00 -8.26 -4.32
CA CYS A 778 4.97 -8.28 -5.41
C CYS A 778 4.68 -9.35 -6.46
N GLU A 779 4.09 -10.49 -6.08
CA GLU A 779 3.78 -11.58 -7.03
C GLU A 779 2.68 -11.13 -8.00
N THR A 780 1.57 -10.60 -7.48
CA THR A 780 0.47 -10.11 -8.33
C THR A 780 0.88 -8.89 -9.16
N GLU A 781 1.76 -8.03 -8.64
CA GLU A 781 2.33 -6.91 -9.39
C GLU A 781 3.17 -7.37 -10.60
N GLU A 782 3.99 -8.42 -10.43
CA GLU A 782 4.76 -9.04 -11.52
C GLU A 782 3.81 -9.59 -12.60
N PHE A 783 2.74 -10.30 -12.21
CA PHE A 783 1.72 -10.79 -13.14
C PHE A 783 1.02 -9.65 -13.89
N CYS A 784 0.68 -8.55 -13.21
CA CYS A 784 0.11 -7.36 -13.86
C CYS A 784 1.06 -6.81 -14.93
N SER A 785 2.37 -6.76 -14.64
CA SER A 785 3.40 -6.29 -15.57
C SER A 785 3.48 -7.15 -16.83
N ILE A 786 3.46 -8.48 -16.68
CA ILE A 786 3.46 -9.41 -17.82
C ILE A 786 2.17 -9.24 -18.66
N ARG A 787 1.02 -9.08 -18.01
CA ARG A 787 -0.27 -8.86 -18.70
C ARG A 787 -0.31 -7.52 -19.44
N LEU A 788 0.32 -6.47 -18.92
CA LEU A 788 0.48 -5.21 -19.63
C LEU A 788 1.28 -5.41 -20.92
N LYS A 789 2.42 -6.13 -20.89
CA LYS A 789 3.19 -6.46 -22.11
C LYS A 789 2.37 -7.28 -23.11
N TYR A 790 1.55 -8.22 -22.65
CA TYR A 790 0.62 -8.96 -23.51
C TYR A 790 -0.38 -8.02 -24.23
N ILE A 791 -0.98 -7.06 -23.53
CA ILE A 791 -1.88 -6.06 -24.14
C ILE A 791 -1.14 -5.21 -25.18
N GLN A 792 0.11 -4.83 -24.91
CA GLN A 792 0.91 -4.07 -25.87
C GLN A 792 1.10 -4.82 -27.18
N LEU A 793 1.39 -6.13 -27.11
CA LEU A 793 1.53 -6.97 -28.30
C LEU A 793 0.19 -7.21 -29.01
N LEU A 794 -0.90 -7.38 -28.26
CA LEU A 794 -2.25 -7.45 -28.86
C LEU A 794 -2.62 -6.14 -29.56
N HIS A 795 -2.22 -4.99 -29.03
CA HIS A 795 -2.44 -3.70 -29.68
C HIS A 795 -1.65 -3.61 -30.99
N SER A 796 -0.36 -3.96 -30.96
CA SER A 796 0.46 -4.05 -32.18
C SER A 796 -0.15 -4.99 -33.22
N PHE A 797 -0.66 -6.15 -32.79
CA PHE A 797 -1.36 -7.07 -33.68
C PHE A 797 -2.66 -6.47 -34.24
N SER A 798 -3.46 -5.80 -33.40
CA SER A 798 -4.74 -5.21 -33.83
C SER A 798 -4.59 -4.14 -34.92
N LEU A 799 -3.44 -3.45 -34.94
CA LEU A 799 -3.10 -2.47 -35.97
C LEU A 799 -2.47 -3.12 -37.19
N ASN A 800 -1.57 -4.08 -37.01
CA ASN A 800 -0.71 -4.60 -38.09
C ASN A 800 -1.18 -5.93 -38.69
N ASN A 801 -2.16 -6.60 -38.07
CA ASN A 801 -2.62 -7.96 -38.39
C ASN A 801 -1.48 -9.01 -38.43
N LYS A 802 -0.38 -8.75 -37.71
CA LYS A 802 0.84 -9.55 -37.71
C LYS A 802 1.60 -9.42 -36.41
N LEU A 803 2.25 -10.49 -35.99
CA LEU A 803 3.27 -10.51 -34.94
C LEU A 803 4.57 -11.08 -35.51
N THR A 804 5.70 -10.59 -34.99
CA THR A 804 7.06 -11.01 -35.38
C THR A 804 7.64 -12.00 -34.39
N GLU A 805 8.70 -12.70 -34.76
CA GLU A 805 9.44 -13.58 -33.84
C GLU A 805 10.10 -12.79 -32.71
N SER A 806 10.55 -11.55 -32.97
CA SER A 806 11.03 -10.64 -31.92
C SER A 806 9.96 -10.32 -30.89
N ASP A 807 8.70 -10.13 -31.30
CA ASP A 807 7.60 -9.87 -30.35
C ASP A 807 7.37 -11.05 -29.38
N LEU A 808 7.54 -12.28 -29.86
CA LEU A 808 7.43 -13.49 -29.05
C LEU A 808 8.59 -13.62 -28.06
N LEU A 809 9.82 -13.38 -28.53
CA LEU A 809 11.03 -13.39 -27.69
C LEU A 809 10.96 -12.30 -26.61
N ASP A 810 10.45 -11.12 -26.96
CA ASP A 810 10.16 -10.03 -26.05
C ASP A 810 9.20 -10.47 -24.92
N PHE A 811 8.09 -11.13 -25.26
CA PHE A 811 7.15 -11.64 -24.26
C PHE A 811 7.75 -12.77 -23.42
N GLN A 812 8.53 -13.65 -24.04
CA GLN A 812 9.21 -14.76 -23.37
C GLN A 812 10.20 -14.24 -22.33
N SER A 813 11.05 -13.28 -22.70
CA SER A 813 12.00 -12.66 -21.76
C SER A 813 11.30 -11.98 -20.59
N ALA A 814 10.19 -11.27 -20.83
CA ALA A 814 9.39 -10.63 -19.78
C ALA A 814 8.71 -11.61 -18.82
N SER A 815 8.50 -12.87 -19.24
CA SER A 815 7.76 -13.88 -18.48
C SER A 815 8.60 -15.08 -18.03
N GLU A 816 9.92 -15.04 -18.20
CA GLU A 816 10.83 -16.18 -17.97
C GLU A 816 10.70 -16.75 -16.54
N ASN A 817 10.57 -15.89 -15.53
CA ASN A 817 10.43 -16.29 -14.12
C ASN A 817 9.13 -17.04 -13.81
N ARG A 818 8.11 -16.93 -14.68
CA ARG A 818 6.74 -17.42 -14.43
C ARG A 818 6.17 -18.26 -15.57
N LYS A 819 7.02 -18.76 -16.47
CA LYS A 819 6.61 -19.51 -17.68
C LYS A 819 5.78 -20.77 -17.40
N ASP A 820 5.96 -21.39 -16.23
CA ASP A 820 5.24 -22.61 -15.84
C ASP A 820 3.80 -22.35 -15.39
N ARG A 821 3.42 -21.08 -15.18
CA ARG A 821 2.06 -20.71 -14.74
C ARG A 821 1.10 -20.79 -15.92
N THR A 822 -0.03 -21.48 -15.74
CA THR A 822 -1.05 -21.72 -16.77
C THR A 822 -1.51 -20.45 -17.48
N GLU A 823 -1.73 -19.37 -16.74
CA GLU A 823 -2.17 -18.08 -17.28
C GLU A 823 -1.16 -17.41 -18.23
N ILE A 824 0.14 -17.66 -18.02
CA ILE A 824 1.23 -17.12 -18.84
C ILE A 824 1.39 -18.00 -20.08
N LYS A 825 1.33 -19.33 -19.90
CA LYS A 825 1.37 -20.30 -20.99
C LYS A 825 0.24 -20.08 -22.00
N GLU A 826 -0.99 -19.88 -21.54
CA GLU A 826 -2.15 -19.58 -22.41
C GLU A 826 -1.90 -18.30 -23.24
N ARG A 827 -1.40 -17.22 -22.62
CA ARG A 827 -1.09 -15.96 -23.32
C ARG A 827 0.04 -16.12 -24.33
N MET A 828 1.09 -16.85 -23.98
CA MET A 828 2.19 -17.18 -24.88
C MET A 828 1.68 -17.97 -26.10
N ASN A 829 0.85 -18.98 -25.87
CA ASN A 829 0.25 -19.78 -26.93
C ASN A 829 -0.67 -18.93 -27.83
N VAL A 830 -1.47 -18.03 -27.26
CA VAL A 830 -2.28 -17.10 -28.06
C VAL A 830 -1.39 -16.22 -28.96
N LEU A 831 -0.34 -15.60 -28.42
CA LEU A 831 0.59 -14.80 -29.23
C LEU A 831 1.28 -15.65 -30.31
N PHE A 832 1.70 -16.86 -29.96
CA PHE A 832 2.30 -17.81 -30.89
C PHE A 832 1.34 -18.15 -32.05
N ILE A 833 0.09 -18.49 -31.74
CA ILE A 833 -0.93 -18.78 -32.76
C ILE A 833 -1.14 -17.57 -33.68
N LEU A 834 -1.27 -16.37 -33.12
CA LEU A 834 -1.43 -15.14 -33.90
C LEU A 834 -0.20 -14.82 -34.77
N SER A 835 1.01 -15.14 -34.31
CA SER A 835 2.24 -14.97 -35.10
C SER A 835 2.26 -15.79 -36.40
N ARG A 836 1.52 -16.92 -36.44
CA ARG A 836 1.43 -17.78 -37.63
C ARG A 836 0.52 -17.22 -38.71
N LEU A 837 -0.29 -16.18 -38.41
CA LEU A 837 -1.19 -15.56 -39.37
C LEU A 837 -0.40 -14.98 -40.57
N GLY A 838 -0.74 -15.42 -41.78
CA GLY A 838 -0.15 -14.91 -43.04
C GLY A 838 1.23 -15.48 -43.42
N ILE A 839 1.91 -16.27 -42.56
CA ILE A 839 3.24 -16.86 -42.86
C ILE A 839 3.17 -17.95 -43.94
N TRP A 840 2.02 -18.62 -44.06
CA TRP A 840 1.81 -19.79 -44.92
C TRP A 840 1.96 -19.54 -46.42
N ARG A 841 2.11 -18.27 -46.85
CA ARG A 841 2.41 -17.90 -48.24
C ARG A 841 3.72 -18.53 -48.77
N LYS A 842 4.62 -19.04 -47.91
CA LYS A 842 5.96 -19.52 -48.31
C LYS A 842 6.19 -21.04 -48.24
N ARG A 843 5.37 -21.84 -47.55
CA ARG A 843 5.60 -23.27 -47.32
C ARG A 843 4.32 -24.04 -47.61
N ASN A 844 4.32 -24.90 -48.63
CA ASN A 844 3.15 -25.60 -49.16
C ASN A 844 2.52 -26.68 -48.22
N GLU A 845 2.80 -26.65 -46.91
CA GLU A 845 2.42 -27.69 -45.95
C GLU A 845 1.84 -27.10 -44.65
N PRO A 846 0.80 -27.75 -44.05
CA PRO A 846 0.12 -27.21 -42.89
C PRO A 846 1.04 -27.13 -41.69
N ASP A 847 0.93 -26.01 -40.96
CA ASP A 847 1.78 -25.76 -39.79
C ASP A 847 1.51 -26.85 -38.75
N ALA A 848 2.51 -27.71 -38.53
CA ALA A 848 2.41 -28.84 -37.63
C ALA A 848 2.16 -28.40 -36.19
N ASP A 849 2.69 -27.24 -35.77
CA ASP A 849 2.49 -26.72 -34.42
C ASP A 849 1.02 -26.32 -34.23
N LEU A 850 0.42 -25.64 -35.21
CA LEU A 850 -1.01 -25.29 -35.16
C LEU A 850 -1.92 -26.53 -35.15
N ILE A 851 -1.57 -27.59 -35.89
CA ILE A 851 -2.31 -28.86 -35.84
C ILE A 851 -2.19 -29.50 -34.47
N ASN A 852 -0.98 -29.55 -33.91
CA ASN A 852 -0.73 -30.14 -32.59
C ASN A 852 -1.57 -29.46 -31.50
N MET A 853 -1.75 -28.13 -31.58
CA MET A 853 -2.61 -27.37 -30.65
C MET A 853 -4.07 -27.86 -30.64
N LEU A 854 -4.61 -28.34 -31.77
CA LEU A 854 -5.99 -28.85 -31.83
C LEU A 854 -6.19 -30.11 -30.97
N THR A 855 -5.15 -30.93 -30.85
CA THR A 855 -5.14 -32.16 -30.05
C THR A 855 -4.55 -31.98 -28.66
N ALA A 856 -3.85 -30.88 -28.42
CA ALA A 856 -3.24 -30.58 -27.12
C ALA A 856 -4.30 -30.34 -26.04
N ASP A 857 -3.90 -30.61 -24.79
CA ASP A 857 -4.67 -30.22 -23.62
C ASP A 857 -4.49 -28.71 -23.36
N CYS A 858 -5.16 -27.92 -24.20
CA CYS A 858 -5.19 -26.46 -24.17
C CYS A 858 -6.63 -25.94 -24.13
N SER A 859 -6.77 -24.66 -23.84
CA SER A 859 -8.04 -23.98 -23.65
C SER A 859 -8.89 -23.93 -24.93
N VAL A 860 -10.18 -23.65 -24.75
CA VAL A 860 -11.13 -23.51 -25.88
C VAL A 860 -10.71 -22.35 -26.78
N LEU A 861 -10.24 -21.24 -26.20
CA LEU A 861 -9.77 -20.08 -26.94
C LEU A 861 -8.60 -20.43 -27.86
N GLU A 862 -7.58 -21.12 -27.33
CA GLU A 862 -6.40 -21.54 -28.11
C GLU A 862 -6.79 -22.45 -29.27
N LYS A 863 -7.73 -23.38 -29.05
CA LYS A 863 -8.22 -24.28 -30.10
C LYS A 863 -8.99 -23.54 -31.19
N GLU A 864 -9.91 -22.67 -30.82
CA GLU A 864 -10.70 -21.90 -31.80
C GLU A 864 -9.82 -20.91 -32.58
N LEU A 865 -8.89 -20.23 -31.92
CA LEU A 865 -7.90 -19.38 -32.60
C LEU A 865 -7.02 -20.20 -33.54
N SER A 866 -6.54 -21.38 -33.11
CA SER A 866 -5.74 -22.25 -33.96
C SER A 866 -6.51 -22.67 -35.21
N LYS A 867 -7.80 -23.01 -35.09
CA LYS A 867 -8.67 -23.33 -36.24
C LYS A 867 -8.83 -22.14 -37.17
N LEU A 868 -9.08 -20.94 -36.65
CA LEU A 868 -9.24 -19.73 -37.45
C LEU A 868 -7.96 -19.36 -38.20
N VAL A 869 -6.82 -19.36 -37.52
CA VAL A 869 -5.51 -19.07 -38.14
C VAL A 869 -5.16 -20.14 -39.18
N LEU A 870 -5.35 -21.42 -38.86
CA LEU A 870 -5.14 -22.51 -39.81
C LEU A 870 -6.07 -22.40 -41.03
N SER A 871 -7.33 -22.02 -40.83
CA SER A 871 -8.27 -21.75 -41.92
C SER A 871 -7.81 -20.58 -42.79
N SER A 872 -7.33 -19.49 -42.19
CA SER A 872 -6.74 -18.36 -42.92
C SER A 872 -5.52 -18.78 -43.72
N CYS A 873 -4.67 -19.63 -43.15
CA CYS A 873 -3.47 -20.16 -43.81
C CYS A 873 -3.84 -21.00 -45.04
N LEU A 874 -4.84 -21.90 -44.91
CA LEU A 874 -5.33 -22.70 -46.04
C LEU A 874 -6.01 -21.86 -47.12
N LEU A 875 -6.74 -20.82 -46.72
CA LEU A 875 -7.42 -19.90 -47.63
C LEU A 875 -6.48 -18.91 -48.32
N SER A 876 -5.24 -18.76 -47.86
CA SER A 876 -4.27 -17.82 -48.45
C SER A 876 -3.98 -18.06 -49.95
N LYS A 877 -4.27 -19.27 -50.46
CA LYS A 877 -4.19 -19.62 -51.88
C LYS A 877 -5.34 -19.07 -52.73
N TYR A 878 -6.41 -18.59 -52.09
CA TYR A 878 -7.60 -18.05 -52.74
C TYR A 878 -7.71 -16.56 -52.41
N ASN A 879 -7.77 -15.71 -53.43
CA ASN A 879 -7.84 -14.27 -53.25
C ASN A 879 -9.26 -13.83 -52.87
N ASN A 880 -9.66 -14.11 -51.62
CA ASN A 880 -10.99 -13.77 -51.09
C ASN A 880 -10.86 -12.87 -49.84
N SER A 881 -10.80 -11.57 -50.07
CA SER A 881 -10.69 -10.54 -49.02
C SER A 881 -11.85 -10.60 -48.01
N MET A 882 -13.07 -10.87 -48.47
CA MET A 882 -14.25 -10.94 -47.60
C MET A 882 -14.14 -12.08 -46.57
N LEU A 883 -13.63 -13.25 -46.96
CA LEU A 883 -13.40 -14.35 -46.02
C LEU A 883 -12.25 -14.06 -45.05
N GLN A 884 -11.19 -13.38 -45.50
CA GLN A 884 -10.09 -12.97 -44.64
C GLN A 884 -10.54 -11.94 -43.59
N GLU A 885 -11.34 -10.95 -44.00
CA GLU A 885 -11.94 -9.98 -43.07
C GLU A 885 -12.87 -10.65 -42.05
N ARG A 886 -13.66 -11.64 -42.46
CA ARG A 886 -14.50 -12.42 -41.54
C ARG A 886 -13.68 -13.22 -40.53
N ILE A 887 -12.54 -13.79 -40.94
CA ILE A 887 -11.64 -14.48 -40.00
C ILE A 887 -11.07 -13.48 -39.00
N LEU A 888 -10.66 -12.29 -39.45
CA LEU A 888 -10.22 -11.23 -38.55
C LEU A 888 -11.34 -10.79 -37.59
N ASP A 889 -12.59 -10.68 -38.06
CA ASP A 889 -13.73 -10.38 -37.19
C ASP A 889 -13.91 -11.44 -36.09
N GLU A 890 -13.85 -12.72 -36.44
CA GLU A 890 -13.97 -13.82 -35.48
C GLU A 890 -12.78 -13.88 -34.51
N ILE A 891 -11.55 -13.62 -34.98
CA ILE A 891 -10.37 -13.50 -34.10
C ILE A 891 -10.56 -12.33 -33.13
N GLY A 892 -11.01 -11.17 -33.64
CA GLY A 892 -11.30 -9.98 -32.84
C GLY A 892 -12.38 -10.24 -31.79
N TYR A 893 -13.44 -10.95 -32.17
CA TYR A 893 -14.51 -11.38 -31.27
C TYR A 893 -13.99 -12.30 -30.15
N LEU A 894 -13.22 -13.34 -30.49
CA LEU A 894 -12.68 -14.30 -29.49
C LEU A 894 -11.70 -13.65 -28.50
N LEU A 895 -10.87 -12.72 -28.96
CA LEU A 895 -9.92 -11.98 -28.13
C LEU A 895 -10.54 -10.78 -27.40
N ASN A 896 -11.79 -10.45 -27.75
CA ASN A 896 -12.51 -9.25 -27.35
C ASN A 896 -11.68 -7.98 -27.63
N ILE A 897 -11.28 -7.79 -28.89
CA ILE A 897 -10.50 -6.63 -29.37
C ILE A 897 -11.08 -6.11 -30.69
N ASN A 898 -10.83 -4.83 -30.98
CA ASN A 898 -11.13 -4.24 -32.30
C ASN A 898 -9.91 -4.39 -33.21
N ILE A 899 -10.06 -5.07 -34.34
CA ILE A 899 -8.99 -5.26 -35.32
C ILE A 899 -9.16 -4.28 -36.48
N VAL A 900 -8.09 -3.57 -36.83
CA VAL A 900 -8.05 -2.68 -38.00
C VAL A 900 -7.91 -3.52 -39.26
N LYS A 901 -8.91 -3.41 -40.15
CA LYS A 901 -8.91 -4.09 -41.44
C LYS A 901 -8.28 -3.18 -42.48
N HIS A 902 -7.13 -3.59 -43.01
CA HIS A 902 -6.48 -2.90 -44.11
C HIS A 902 -7.20 -3.25 -45.42
N LYS A 903 -7.66 -2.23 -46.15
CA LYS A 903 -8.18 -2.43 -47.51
C LYS A 903 -7.03 -2.84 -48.42
N VAL A 904 -7.13 -4.01 -49.03
CA VAL A 904 -6.21 -4.44 -50.08
C VAL A 904 -6.72 -3.85 -51.40
N PHE A 905 -6.02 -2.86 -51.95
CA PHE A 905 -6.33 -2.30 -53.26
C PHE A 905 -5.73 -3.16 -54.37
N HIS A 906 -6.60 -3.72 -55.21
CA HIS A 906 -6.20 -4.58 -56.32
C HIS A 906 -6.31 -3.81 -57.64
N ILE A 907 -5.20 -3.65 -58.35
CA ILE A 907 -5.12 -2.87 -59.61
C ILE A 907 -5.54 -3.70 -60.83
N GLY A 908 -5.44 -5.03 -60.75
CA GLY A 908 -5.76 -5.94 -61.86
C GLY A 908 -4.79 -7.12 -61.88
N GLU A 909 -4.85 -7.96 -62.91
CA GLU A 909 -3.89 -9.05 -63.13
C GLU A 909 -2.84 -8.64 -64.18
N GLU A 910 -1.59 -9.08 -64.01
CA GLU A 910 -0.56 -8.87 -65.02
C GLU A 910 -0.94 -9.51 -66.36
N ASN A 911 -0.69 -8.78 -67.44
CA ASN A 911 -1.03 -9.24 -68.78
C ASN A 911 -0.10 -8.61 -69.83
N GLN A 912 -0.49 -8.66 -71.11
CA GLN A 912 0.32 -8.13 -72.20
C GLN A 912 0.56 -6.62 -72.12
N ILE A 913 -0.32 -5.86 -71.45
CA ILE A 913 -0.27 -4.40 -71.38
C ILE A 913 -0.13 -3.87 -69.93
N GLN A 914 -0.06 -4.74 -68.92
CA GLN A 914 0.14 -4.36 -67.51
C GLN A 914 1.27 -5.20 -66.90
N GLU A 915 2.22 -4.52 -66.26
CA GLU A 915 3.34 -5.10 -65.49
C GLU A 915 3.35 -4.50 -64.09
N PHE A 916 3.62 -5.34 -63.11
CA PHE A 916 3.78 -4.97 -61.71
C PHE A 916 5.22 -5.18 -61.26
N LYS A 917 5.67 -4.24 -60.42
CA LYS A 917 6.93 -4.32 -59.69
C LYS A 917 6.70 -3.77 -58.30
N THR A 918 7.24 -4.44 -57.28
CA THR A 918 7.09 -4.00 -55.90
C THR A 918 7.93 -2.76 -55.59
N SER A 919 9.04 -2.55 -56.28
CA SER A 919 10.04 -1.51 -55.97
C SER A 919 10.95 -1.21 -57.18
N ILE A 920 11.61 -0.04 -57.20
CA ILE A 920 12.69 0.31 -58.13
C ILE A 920 14.10 0.03 -57.55
N VAL A 921 14.22 -0.03 -56.22
CA VAL A 921 15.49 -0.22 -55.49
C VAL A 921 15.72 -1.66 -55.05
N PHE A 922 14.65 -2.38 -54.67
CA PHE A 922 14.73 -3.67 -53.99
C PHE A 922 14.25 -4.81 -54.91
N PRO A 923 15.16 -5.68 -55.40
CA PRO A 923 14.79 -6.83 -56.22
C PRO A 923 14.06 -7.93 -55.41
N PRO A 924 13.12 -8.67 -56.02
CA PRO A 924 12.30 -9.67 -55.33
C PRO A 924 13.08 -10.87 -54.75
N ASP A 925 14.24 -11.21 -55.32
CA ASP A 925 15.06 -12.36 -54.90
C ASP A 925 16.19 -12.00 -53.91
N ASN A 926 16.34 -10.72 -53.52
CA ASN A 926 17.49 -10.25 -52.74
C ASN A 926 17.21 -10.11 -51.23
N ARG A 927 16.22 -10.86 -50.70
CA ARG A 927 15.84 -10.86 -49.27
C ARG A 927 15.55 -9.48 -48.65
N GLY A 928 15.24 -8.47 -49.46
CA GLY A 928 14.98 -7.10 -49.02
C GLY A 928 16.22 -6.20 -48.93
N ASN A 929 17.39 -6.66 -49.38
CA ASN A 929 18.58 -5.82 -49.52
C ASN A 929 18.49 -4.93 -50.77
N GLU A 930 19.00 -3.71 -50.68
CA GLU A 930 19.08 -2.76 -51.79
C GLU A 930 20.02 -3.26 -52.90
N ASP A 931 19.52 -3.29 -54.14
CA ASP A 931 20.32 -3.52 -55.35
C ASP A 931 19.65 -2.81 -56.52
N ILE A 932 19.89 -1.50 -56.57
CA ILE A 932 19.27 -0.60 -57.54
C ILE A 932 19.71 -0.90 -58.97
N GLU A 933 20.93 -1.42 -59.18
CA GLU A 933 21.43 -1.75 -60.52
C GLU A 933 20.68 -2.96 -61.09
N GLN A 934 20.59 -4.05 -60.32
CA GLN A 934 19.85 -5.24 -60.73
C GLN A 934 18.38 -4.91 -61.00
N GLN A 935 17.76 -4.12 -60.12
CA GLN A 935 16.34 -3.80 -60.26
C GLN A 935 16.07 -2.81 -61.42
N SER A 936 16.99 -1.87 -61.67
CA SER A 936 16.97 -1.01 -62.85
C SER A 936 17.03 -1.82 -64.15
N ASP A 937 17.88 -2.84 -64.22
CA ASP A 937 17.97 -3.74 -65.38
C ASP A 937 16.67 -4.54 -65.58
N ASN A 938 16.08 -5.05 -64.49
CA ASN A 938 14.80 -5.76 -64.55
C ASN A 938 13.67 -4.87 -65.08
N ILE A 939 13.56 -3.64 -64.56
CA ILE A 939 12.54 -2.68 -64.96
C ILE A 939 12.71 -2.26 -66.42
N ILE A 940 13.94 -1.92 -66.82
CA ILE A 940 14.23 -1.55 -68.22
C ILE A 940 13.94 -2.71 -69.16
N ARG A 941 14.26 -3.95 -68.79
CA ARG A 941 13.93 -5.13 -69.61
C ARG A 941 12.42 -5.27 -69.81
N SER A 942 11.61 -5.08 -68.75
CA SER A 942 10.16 -5.09 -68.86
C SER A 942 9.66 -3.96 -69.77
N ILE A 943 10.16 -2.73 -69.60
CA ILE A 943 9.83 -1.58 -70.45
C ILE A 943 10.14 -1.87 -71.92
N LEU A 944 11.35 -2.32 -72.22
CA LEU A 944 11.81 -2.62 -73.58
C LEU A 944 10.96 -3.69 -74.27
N SER A 945 10.60 -4.74 -73.53
CA SER A 945 9.72 -5.79 -74.05
C SER A 945 8.32 -5.29 -74.40
N MET A 946 7.78 -4.34 -73.64
CA MET A 946 6.47 -3.73 -73.87
C MET A 946 6.49 -2.73 -75.02
N MET A 947 7.54 -1.92 -75.11
CA MET A 947 7.72 -0.93 -76.19
C MET A 947 7.66 -1.59 -77.57
N ASN A 948 8.30 -2.76 -77.71
CA ASN A 948 8.32 -3.55 -78.94
C ASN A 948 7.01 -4.32 -79.21
N ALA A 949 6.09 -4.36 -78.25
CA ALA A 949 4.80 -5.04 -78.34
C ALA A 949 3.66 -4.04 -78.62
N LYS A 950 2.70 -3.92 -77.70
CA LYS A 950 1.54 -3.02 -77.80
C LYS A 950 1.65 -1.80 -76.88
N GLY A 951 2.84 -1.52 -76.34
CA GLY A 951 2.98 -0.58 -75.23
C GLY A 951 2.32 -1.13 -73.97
N GLY A 952 2.05 -0.26 -72.98
CA GLY A 952 1.35 -0.66 -71.77
C GLY A 952 1.59 0.25 -70.58
N MET A 953 1.33 -0.29 -69.39
CA MET A 953 1.51 0.36 -68.11
C MET A 953 2.42 -0.49 -67.21
N LEU A 954 3.43 0.15 -66.64
CA LEU A 954 4.20 -0.40 -65.52
C LEU A 954 3.76 0.29 -64.23
N TYR A 955 3.42 -0.52 -63.23
CA TYR A 955 3.11 -0.04 -61.88
C TYR A 955 4.22 -0.48 -60.92
N VAL A 956 4.88 0.49 -60.30
CA VAL A 956 5.89 0.28 -59.25
C VAL A 956 5.26 0.59 -57.89
N GLY A 957 5.42 -0.31 -56.93
CA GLY A 957 4.68 -0.32 -55.67
C GLY A 957 3.48 -1.28 -55.68
N VAL A 958 3.50 -2.29 -56.54
CA VAL A 958 2.44 -3.30 -56.70
C VAL A 958 3.09 -4.68 -56.76
N ASN A 959 2.55 -5.67 -56.03
CA ASN A 959 3.08 -7.03 -56.09
C ASN A 959 2.55 -7.81 -57.31
N ASP A 960 3.13 -8.98 -57.58
CA ASP A 960 2.77 -9.81 -58.75
C ASP A 960 1.29 -10.26 -58.74
N ASP A 961 0.65 -10.28 -57.56
CA ASP A 961 -0.78 -10.57 -57.41
C ASP A 961 -1.69 -9.35 -57.70
N GLY A 962 -1.12 -8.19 -58.06
CA GLY A 962 -1.87 -6.96 -58.34
C GLY A 962 -2.26 -6.13 -57.12
N ASN A 963 -1.77 -6.47 -55.92
CA ASN A 963 -2.04 -5.75 -54.69
C ASN A 963 -1.07 -4.57 -54.52
N VAL A 964 -1.61 -3.40 -54.16
CA VAL A 964 -0.82 -2.20 -53.84
C VAL A 964 -0.02 -2.43 -52.55
N VAL A 965 1.30 -2.26 -52.63
CA VAL A 965 2.24 -2.34 -51.49
C VAL A 965 2.95 -1.01 -51.22
N GLY A 966 2.90 -0.07 -52.18
CA GLY A 966 3.52 1.25 -52.10
C GLY A 966 5.03 1.26 -52.31
N ILE A 967 5.61 2.47 -52.43
CA ILE A 967 7.05 2.71 -52.66
C ILE A 967 7.74 3.48 -51.53
N HIS A 968 7.20 3.40 -50.29
CA HIS A 968 7.73 4.18 -49.17
C HIS A 968 9.22 3.92 -48.92
N ASN A 969 9.65 2.65 -48.95
CA ASN A 969 11.06 2.29 -48.76
C ASN A 969 11.96 2.84 -49.88
N ASP A 970 11.49 2.90 -51.13
CA ASP A 970 12.21 3.55 -52.22
C ASP A 970 12.39 5.06 -51.95
N LEU A 971 11.34 5.74 -51.49
CA LEU A 971 11.42 7.17 -51.15
C LEU A 971 12.36 7.43 -49.96
N VAL A 972 12.40 6.54 -48.98
CA VAL A 972 13.38 6.60 -47.88
C VAL A 972 14.80 6.42 -48.42
N TYR A 973 15.03 5.46 -49.33
CA TYR A 973 16.34 5.27 -49.97
C TYR A 973 16.81 6.54 -50.69
N PHE A 974 15.93 7.20 -51.45
CA PHE A 974 16.25 8.45 -52.16
C PHE A 974 16.31 9.71 -51.27
N SER A 975 16.15 9.59 -49.94
CA SER A 975 16.24 10.71 -49.00
C SER A 975 17.66 11.03 -48.49
N GLU A 976 18.65 10.19 -48.82
CA GLU A 976 20.08 10.37 -48.55
C GLU A 976 20.43 10.78 -47.10
N ASN A 977 19.98 10.04 -46.08
CA ASN A 977 20.31 10.21 -44.64
C ASN A 977 20.06 11.61 -44.02
N SER A 978 19.45 12.53 -44.76
CA SER A 978 18.92 13.79 -44.23
C SER A 978 17.45 13.58 -43.80
N LEU A 979 16.98 14.33 -42.80
CA LEU A 979 15.58 14.33 -42.32
C LEU A 979 14.61 14.11 -43.49
N TYR A 980 13.84 13.03 -43.45
CA TYR A 980 12.97 12.59 -44.54
C TYR A 980 12.12 13.75 -45.08
N GLY A 981 12.40 14.17 -46.31
CA GLY A 981 11.68 15.22 -47.02
C GLY A 981 11.03 14.64 -48.26
N GLU A 982 9.75 14.32 -48.17
CA GLU A 982 9.01 13.58 -49.21
C GLU A 982 9.14 14.20 -50.62
N SER A 983 9.03 15.54 -50.72
CA SER A 983 9.19 16.24 -52.01
C SER A 983 10.57 16.00 -52.63
N LYS A 984 11.64 16.07 -51.82
CA LYS A 984 13.01 15.89 -52.30
C LYS A 984 13.28 14.43 -52.68
N SER A 985 12.74 13.49 -51.90
CA SER A 985 12.81 12.06 -52.22
C SER A 985 12.10 11.72 -53.53
N ARG A 986 10.89 12.27 -53.75
CA ARG A 986 10.14 12.12 -55.00
C ARG A 986 10.92 12.69 -56.20
N ASP A 987 11.53 13.86 -56.05
CA ASP A 987 12.36 14.49 -57.10
C ASP A 987 13.61 13.64 -57.42
N ASN A 988 14.31 13.14 -56.40
CA ASN A 988 15.47 12.27 -56.57
C ASN A 988 15.11 10.94 -57.26
N PHE A 989 13.99 10.34 -56.87
CA PHE A 989 13.44 9.14 -57.52
C PHE A 989 13.16 9.40 -59.01
N LEU A 990 12.47 10.50 -59.33
CA LEU A 990 12.14 10.88 -60.71
C LEU A 990 13.41 11.13 -61.53
N ASN A 991 14.39 11.83 -60.96
CA ASN A 991 15.68 12.08 -61.60
C ASN A 991 16.39 10.77 -61.91
N HIS A 992 16.43 9.82 -60.97
CA HIS A 992 17.02 8.51 -61.18
C HIS A 992 16.33 7.75 -62.34
N PHE A 993 14.99 7.68 -62.33
CA PHE A 993 14.24 7.01 -63.39
C PHE A 993 14.41 7.69 -64.76
N SER A 994 14.44 9.03 -64.80
CA SER A 994 14.66 9.80 -66.03
C SER A 994 16.06 9.57 -66.62
N CYS A 995 17.10 9.57 -65.76
CA CYS A 995 18.46 9.22 -66.17
C CYS A 995 18.51 7.78 -66.71
N LEU A 996 17.90 6.83 -65.99
CA LEU A 996 17.84 5.43 -66.39
C LEU A 996 17.20 5.23 -67.77
N LEU A 997 16.09 5.92 -68.06
CA LEU A 997 15.46 5.90 -69.39
C LEU A 997 16.34 6.55 -70.46
N THR A 998 16.96 7.69 -70.15
CA THR A 998 17.80 8.44 -71.10
C THR A 998 19.05 7.65 -71.49
N ASP A 999 19.70 7.02 -70.51
CA ASP A 999 20.92 6.23 -70.71
C ASP A 999 20.66 4.97 -71.54
N ARG A 1000 19.49 4.33 -71.35
CA ARG A 1000 19.16 3.06 -72.02
C ARG A 1000 18.45 3.23 -73.37
N LEU A 1001 17.67 4.29 -73.57
CA LEU A 1001 16.83 4.49 -74.76
C LEU A 1001 17.27 5.67 -75.65
N GLY A 1002 18.11 6.56 -75.12
CA GLY A 1002 18.44 7.86 -75.71
C GLY A 1002 17.35 8.90 -75.48
N ALA A 1003 17.76 10.17 -75.39
CA ALA A 1003 16.89 11.30 -75.02
C ALA A 1003 15.61 11.43 -75.88
N ILE A 1004 15.69 11.14 -77.19
CA ILE A 1004 14.55 11.23 -78.11
C ILE A 1004 13.44 10.23 -77.77
N ASN A 1005 13.81 9.02 -77.36
CA ASN A 1005 12.82 7.98 -77.01
C ASN A 1005 12.35 8.15 -75.57
N ALA A 1006 13.24 8.52 -74.65
CA ALA A 1006 12.89 8.78 -73.26
C ALA A 1006 11.83 9.90 -73.12
N ALA A 1007 11.90 10.95 -73.95
CA ALA A 1007 10.94 12.06 -73.95
C ALA A 1007 9.50 11.69 -74.34
N LYS A 1008 9.26 10.46 -74.83
CA LYS A 1008 7.92 9.98 -75.21
C LYS A 1008 7.19 9.25 -74.09
N PHE A 1009 7.85 9.03 -72.95
CA PHE A 1009 7.25 8.38 -71.79
C PHE A 1009 6.53 9.41 -70.92
N ASN A 1010 5.35 9.05 -70.42
CA ASN A 1010 4.72 9.75 -69.31
C ASN A 1010 4.87 8.89 -68.06
N TYR A 1011 5.25 9.50 -66.95
CA TYR A 1011 5.33 8.82 -65.67
C TYR A 1011 5.07 9.79 -64.53
N TYR A 1012 4.40 9.31 -63.48
CA TYR A 1012 3.96 10.12 -62.36
C TYR A 1012 3.75 9.27 -61.12
N PHE A 1013 3.82 9.93 -59.96
CA PHE A 1013 3.34 9.33 -58.71
C PHE A 1013 1.82 9.39 -58.65
N ARG A 1014 1.22 8.33 -58.13
CA ARG A 1014 -0.20 8.25 -57.84
C ARG A 1014 -0.37 7.79 -56.40
N ASP A 1015 -1.06 8.60 -55.62
CA ASP A 1015 -1.44 8.26 -54.26
C ASP A 1015 -2.78 7.51 -54.28
N ILE A 1016 -2.83 6.33 -53.66
CA ILE A 1016 -3.99 5.46 -53.50
C ILE A 1016 -4.21 5.24 -52.00
N GLU A 1017 -5.13 6.02 -51.43
CA GLU A 1017 -5.30 6.16 -49.97
C GLU A 1017 -3.93 6.43 -49.29
N ASP A 1018 -3.44 5.50 -48.46
CA ASP A 1018 -2.19 5.66 -47.69
C ASP A 1018 -0.92 5.22 -48.46
N TYR A 1019 -1.07 4.72 -49.69
CA TYR A 1019 0.04 4.21 -50.49
C TYR A 1019 0.37 5.13 -51.67
N THR A 1020 1.62 5.56 -51.77
CA THR A 1020 2.16 6.12 -53.01
C THR A 1020 2.64 4.99 -53.92
N ILE A 1021 2.26 5.02 -55.19
CA ILE A 1021 2.82 4.16 -56.25
C ILE A 1021 3.37 5.02 -57.39
N PHE A 1022 4.23 4.44 -58.23
CA PHE A 1022 4.78 5.10 -59.40
C PHE A 1022 4.29 4.41 -60.68
N GLN A 1023 3.69 5.19 -61.58
CA GLN A 1023 3.07 4.70 -62.81
C GLN A 1023 3.84 5.19 -64.03
N VAL A 1024 4.09 4.29 -64.99
CA VAL A 1024 4.80 4.58 -66.23
C VAL A 1024 3.96 4.14 -67.42
N GLU A 1025 3.56 5.10 -68.26
CA GLU A 1025 2.94 4.86 -69.56
C GLU A 1025 4.03 4.54 -70.59
N ILE A 1026 4.03 3.32 -71.10
CA ILE A 1026 5.03 2.81 -72.02
C ILE A 1026 4.49 2.93 -73.46
N PRO A 1027 5.07 3.82 -74.30
CA PRO A 1027 4.63 4.03 -75.68
C PRO A 1027 5.06 2.87 -76.60
N ILE A 1028 4.35 2.74 -77.73
CA ILE A 1028 4.73 1.81 -78.80
C ILE A 1028 5.88 2.42 -79.59
N ILE A 1029 7.08 1.85 -79.45
CA ILE A 1029 8.28 2.28 -80.16
C ILE A 1029 9.03 1.03 -80.60
N HIS A 1030 8.96 0.71 -81.90
CA HIS A 1030 9.72 -0.40 -82.46
C HIS A 1030 11.21 -0.03 -82.54
N ASN A 1031 12.02 -0.67 -81.71
CA ASN A 1031 13.47 -0.54 -81.75
C ASN A 1031 14.08 -1.84 -82.27
N SER A 1032 14.58 -1.79 -83.51
CA SER A 1032 15.17 -2.94 -84.22
C SER A 1032 16.42 -3.52 -83.55
N ASN A 1033 17.05 -2.79 -82.62
CA ASN A 1033 18.23 -3.25 -81.90
C ASN A 1033 17.90 -4.07 -80.64
N ILE A 1034 16.61 -4.30 -80.36
CA ILE A 1034 16.13 -4.91 -79.12
C ILE A 1034 15.42 -6.23 -79.43
N ASN A 1035 16.07 -7.34 -79.13
CA ASN A 1035 15.60 -8.69 -79.45
C ASN A 1035 14.61 -9.27 -78.43
N SER A 1036 13.74 -8.45 -77.82
CA SER A 1036 12.75 -8.93 -76.85
C SER A 1036 11.39 -8.29 -77.04
N ILE A 1037 10.33 -9.09 -76.92
CA ILE A 1037 8.92 -8.69 -77.03
C ILE A 1037 8.10 -9.33 -75.90
N ARG A 1038 7.11 -8.60 -75.39
CA ARG A 1038 6.18 -9.12 -74.39
C ARG A 1038 5.05 -9.93 -75.02
N VAL A 1039 4.86 -11.17 -74.54
CA VAL A 1039 3.79 -12.09 -74.93
C VAL A 1039 3.11 -12.64 -73.67
N GLY A 1040 1.84 -12.29 -73.47
CA GLY A 1040 1.16 -12.54 -72.20
C GLY A 1040 1.83 -11.79 -71.04
N ASN A 1041 2.08 -12.46 -69.93
CA ASN A 1041 2.85 -11.95 -68.78
C ASN A 1041 4.35 -12.30 -68.84
N THR A 1042 4.88 -12.72 -70.00
CA THR A 1042 6.29 -13.13 -70.14
C THR A 1042 7.03 -12.38 -71.24
N ILE A 1043 8.35 -12.31 -71.11
CA ILE A 1043 9.26 -11.68 -72.08
C ILE A 1043 9.89 -12.78 -72.96
N GLN A 1044 9.66 -12.72 -74.27
CA GLN A 1044 10.21 -13.66 -75.26
C GLN A 1044 11.28 -12.99 -76.12
N LYS A 1045 12.27 -13.77 -76.59
CA LYS A 1045 13.28 -13.27 -77.55
C LYS A 1045 12.72 -13.30 -78.97
N ILE A 1046 12.95 -12.23 -79.74
CA ILE A 1046 12.59 -12.16 -81.15
C ILE A 1046 13.67 -12.92 -81.95
N ASN A 1047 13.31 -14.04 -82.58
CA ASN A 1047 14.19 -14.71 -83.54
C ASN A 1047 14.17 -13.95 -84.86
N SER A 1048 15.35 -13.53 -85.33
CA SER A 1048 15.58 -12.76 -86.55
C SER A 1048 15.37 -13.55 -87.86
N GLU A 1049 14.48 -14.54 -87.87
CA GLU A 1049 14.11 -15.35 -89.04
C GLU A 1049 12.59 -15.37 -89.21
N LYS A 1050 12.04 -14.23 -89.62
CA LYS A 1050 10.78 -13.99 -90.35
C LYS A 1050 10.40 -12.53 -90.16
N GLN A 1051 11.01 -11.67 -90.96
CA GLN A 1051 10.41 -10.38 -91.35
C GLN A 1051 9.53 -10.60 -92.57
#